data_AF-A0A7S2KMD8-F1
#
_entry.id   AF-A0A7S2KMD8-F1
#
_cell.length_a   1.000
_cell.length_b   1.000
_cell.length_c   1.000
_cell.angle_alpha   90.00
_cell.angle_beta   90.00
_cell.angle_gamma   90.00
#
_symmetry.space_group_name_H-M   'P 1'
#
loop_
_entity.id
_entity.type
_entity.pdbx_description
1 polymer ?
#
loop_
_entity_poly.entity_id
_entity_poly.type
_entity_poly.pdbx_seq_one_letter_code
_entity_poly.pdbx_strand_id
1 'polypeptide(L)'
;MKEKDHHGSTADAEEEEEEEEDEFECPGGKDELDEDAEPLCTVDTGGAPGSGAFGAPDFFSSAALSNIQQQSSWESESQERTFSWKDPSDPIVVNGDLMTTVQSCGDDELPDTFWLDMCSQIKEGNAKVVNLALNPERNTQYNGTHIWNAIYEENCINFDGDDSEMCFEERVLYRLLSGLHTSTTLSIAKKYYPPSKRKGRDTWEPNPQYFMEKFSGHPEYIRNLHFSYVVLLRALRRASPFLYDYPISSGNILDDEAASMLIKRLLDSHILQSCSSVFSAFDETLMFESATAETGYTLQENFKGVFHNVSSILDCVQCQQCKLHGKMTMLGYGAALKILLTPEELISTSLTRNEIVAFINTIAKMSESMKEVRELAHLYFLESEKFVSELPVPDPKEINTFYGDDPYRHVDRAVAAISELARTERISADRENELIALAFAKDPALLILAKHYYTDLSKFLEHSKNIAGLADVSDEEPDAIVVGSGLAGLAASLKILDRGGRVILIEKEHRVGGNSAKASSGINACCPNESKYDDSLESFKNDTVNSAGSSANLPLIETLVGRSAEAVGFLKERAGVDLSLLAQLGGHSHKRTHRPSNGMAGAEIIYAMQKAVKKFEKDGKIKIMVDTKATKLVQENGSVVGLEYTTEKADDSPESGVLRAPNVILATGGFAADRTDNSFLAKHRPELLSMAATAGDFSTGDGISMATELGAGTVDLEKVQIHPTGWVDPKDPTNPSKVLAAELMRGVGGILVNDSGQRFCNELGTRAYVADMMLKHNSIYAETGVWDKGSNVPTFSLILASSAAEDGKKHVDLYSHKGLLMKLEGIDALASWMNVDASTIQSTLIQYKNDDSNGIDKWGKTSYRGVPTENLNNETFYAGTVTPVLHYCMGGITIDTEGNVLDEKLNVIPGLHAAGEVTGGVHGDNRLGGNSLLECTVYGTLVGEKIPVRTRTKSSAVSAAKDSHTSKAAESSYLREISMEEVSTHNTPEDCWVAIHGEVYDLTLFAEEHPPGAESIYELAGKDGTEAFHAVHNKGLLDDFQEDKIGILKI
;
A
#
# COMPACT_ATOMS: atom_id res chain seq x y z
N MET A 1 -48.71 -0.89 -54.80
CA MET A 1 -49.33 -1.25 -56.09
C MET A 1 -49.19 -2.76 -56.23
N LYS A 2 -50.30 -3.52 -56.17
CA LYS A 2 -50.34 -5.00 -55.96
C LYS A 2 -49.84 -5.44 -54.57
N GLU A 3 -50.63 -6.19 -53.78
CA GLU A 3 -50.91 -7.66 -53.79
C GLU A 3 -49.71 -8.49 -53.26
N LYS A 4 -49.83 -9.44 -52.33
CA LYS A 4 -51.04 -10.07 -51.73
C LYS A 4 -50.77 -10.93 -50.45
N ASP A 5 -51.84 -11.15 -49.66
CA ASP A 5 -52.27 -12.38 -48.94
C ASP A 5 -51.33 -13.16 -47.97
N HIS A 6 -51.79 -13.77 -46.86
CA HIS A 6 -53.13 -13.84 -46.21
C HIS A 6 -53.06 -14.26 -44.71
N HIS A 7 -54.22 -14.17 -44.03
CA HIS A 7 -54.73 -14.72 -42.73
C HIS A 7 -53.87 -15.67 -41.85
N GLY A 8 -54.03 -15.77 -40.52
CA GLY A 8 -54.99 -15.24 -39.51
C GLY A 8 -54.63 -15.83 -38.12
N SER A 9 -55.38 -15.78 -37.01
CA SER A 9 -56.71 -15.22 -36.65
C SER A 9 -56.91 -15.34 -35.12
N THR A 10 -57.59 -14.36 -34.45
CA THR A 10 -58.35 -14.48 -33.15
C THR A 10 -57.58 -14.93 -31.87
N ALA A 11 -57.98 -14.63 -30.61
CA ALA A 11 -59.10 -13.88 -30.02
C ALA A 11 -58.78 -13.48 -28.54
N ASP A 12 -59.37 -12.35 -28.07
CA ASP A 12 -60.25 -12.12 -26.88
C ASP A 12 -59.92 -12.78 -25.50
N ALA A 13 -60.23 -12.24 -24.29
CA ALA A 13 -60.95 -11.02 -23.79
C ALA A 13 -60.29 -10.54 -22.44
N GLU A 14 -60.61 -9.40 -21.79
CA GLU A 14 -61.68 -9.11 -20.76
C GLU A 14 -61.74 -10.18 -19.62
N GLU A 15 -61.86 -9.90 -18.29
CA GLU A 15 -62.53 -8.84 -17.46
C GLU A 15 -61.65 -8.50 -16.20
N GLU A 16 -61.62 -7.26 -15.66
CA GLU A 16 -62.32 -6.66 -14.47
C GLU A 16 -61.94 -7.14 -13.04
N GLU A 17 -62.36 -6.39 -12.01
CA GLU A 17 -61.81 -6.31 -10.64
C GLU A 17 -62.66 -7.02 -9.57
N GLU A 18 -62.04 -7.55 -8.49
CA GLU A 18 -62.27 -7.16 -7.07
C GLU A 18 -61.43 -8.04 -6.09
N GLU A 19 -61.47 -7.70 -4.79
CA GLU A 19 -60.55 -8.17 -3.73
C GLU A 19 -61.08 -9.39 -2.94
N GLU A 20 -60.18 -10.26 -2.46
CA GLU A 20 -60.24 -10.87 -1.11
C GLU A 20 -58.87 -11.47 -0.70
N GLU A 21 -58.59 -11.55 0.60
CA GLU A 21 -57.35 -12.09 1.19
C GLU A 21 -57.52 -13.57 1.57
N ASP A 22 -56.54 -14.43 1.29
CA ASP A 22 -56.59 -15.88 1.60
C ASP A 22 -55.28 -16.36 2.27
N GLU A 23 -55.39 -17.12 3.36
CA GLU A 23 -54.27 -17.67 4.13
C GLU A 23 -53.59 -18.84 3.41
N PHE A 24 -52.26 -18.85 3.32
CA PHE A 24 -51.53 -19.87 2.55
C PHE A 24 -51.00 -21.04 3.41
N GLU A 25 -51.88 -21.99 3.77
CA GLU A 25 -51.43 -23.30 4.28
C GLU A 25 -50.57 -24.04 3.24
N CYS A 26 -49.52 -24.75 3.67
CA CYS A 26 -48.59 -25.44 2.77
C CYS A 26 -48.88 -26.97 2.69
N PRO A 27 -49.50 -27.49 1.60
CA PRO A 27 -49.94 -28.88 1.53
C PRO A 27 -48.83 -29.88 1.19
N GLY A 28 -48.70 -30.94 1.97
CA GLY A 28 -47.74 -32.04 1.74
C GLY A 28 -48.27 -33.11 0.77
N GLY A 29 -47.73 -33.13 -0.44
CA GLY A 29 -48.24 -33.89 -1.60
C GLY A 29 -48.10 -35.42 -1.60
N LYS A 30 -48.31 -36.03 -2.78
CA LYS A 30 -47.85 -37.39 -3.13
C LYS A 30 -48.15 -37.81 -4.58
N ASP A 31 -47.47 -38.91 -4.97
CA ASP A 31 -47.70 -39.83 -6.11
C ASP A 31 -47.59 -39.21 -7.53
N GLU A 32 -46.98 -39.81 -8.57
CA GLU A 32 -46.43 -41.15 -8.87
C GLU A 32 -45.21 -40.90 -9.84
N LEU A 33 -44.02 -41.53 -9.81
CA LEU A 33 -43.63 -42.95 -10.03
C LEU A 33 -44.26 -43.54 -11.31
N ASP A 34 -43.58 -44.23 -12.23
CA ASP A 34 -42.31 -45.00 -12.25
C ASP A 34 -41.60 -44.83 -13.65
N GLU A 35 -40.57 -45.54 -14.14
CA GLU A 35 -39.88 -46.80 -13.78
C GLU A 35 -38.41 -46.79 -14.35
N ASP A 36 -37.67 -47.91 -14.21
CA ASP A 36 -36.27 -48.19 -14.64
C ASP A 36 -35.10 -47.59 -13.82
N ALA A 37 -34.04 -48.38 -13.61
CA ALA A 37 -33.11 -48.22 -12.47
C ALA A 37 -31.60 -48.52 -12.73
N GLU A 38 -30.77 -48.07 -11.77
CA GLU A 38 -29.35 -48.43 -11.49
C GLU A 38 -28.22 -47.95 -12.47
N PRO A 39 -26.95 -47.80 -12.02
CA PRO A 39 -26.49 -47.25 -10.73
C PRO A 39 -25.27 -46.28 -10.87
N LEU A 40 -24.55 -46.02 -9.76
CA LEU A 40 -23.52 -44.97 -9.56
C LEU A 40 -22.05 -45.32 -9.93
N CYS A 41 -21.19 -44.28 -9.84
CA CYS A 41 -19.69 -44.27 -9.87
C CYS A 41 -19.02 -44.27 -11.27
N THR A 42 -17.90 -43.58 -11.54
CA THR A 42 -16.91 -42.89 -10.66
C THR A 42 -16.16 -41.74 -11.39
N VAL A 43 -15.48 -40.86 -10.62
CA VAL A 43 -14.42 -39.85 -10.94
C VAL A 43 -13.95 -39.59 -12.39
N ASP A 44 -13.77 -38.30 -12.73
CA ASP A 44 -12.43 -37.66 -12.63
C ASP A 44 -12.50 -36.12 -12.49
N THR A 45 -11.42 -35.46 -12.07
CA THR A 45 -11.39 -34.01 -11.74
C THR A 45 -10.12 -33.26 -12.15
N GLY A 46 -10.25 -32.03 -12.67
CA GLY A 46 -9.12 -31.09 -12.79
C GLY A 46 -9.40 -29.83 -13.63
N GLY A 47 -9.19 -28.63 -13.06
CA GLY A 47 -9.28 -27.35 -13.78
C GLY A 47 -9.35 -26.11 -12.88
N ALA A 48 -8.51 -25.11 -13.13
CA ALA A 48 -8.46 -23.76 -12.51
C ALA A 48 -8.46 -22.69 -13.64
N PRO A 49 -8.38 -21.36 -13.41
CA PRO A 49 -8.43 -20.54 -12.19
C PRO A 49 -9.76 -19.71 -12.17
N GLY A 50 -9.97 -18.47 -11.69
CA GLY A 50 -9.21 -17.41 -10.99
C GLY A 50 -9.46 -16.01 -11.58
N SER A 51 -8.92 -14.95 -10.93
CA SER A 51 -8.89 -13.51 -11.33
C SER A 51 -10.23 -12.76 -11.59
N GLY A 52 -10.24 -11.42 -11.49
CA GLY A 52 -11.43 -10.57 -11.70
C GLY A 52 -11.30 -9.14 -11.13
N ALA A 53 -12.13 -8.20 -11.62
CA ALA A 53 -12.37 -6.84 -11.10
C ALA A 53 -13.37 -6.01 -11.97
N PHE A 54 -13.87 -4.91 -11.38
CA PHE A 54 -14.51 -3.70 -11.96
C PHE A 54 -16.01 -3.77 -12.37
N GLY A 55 -16.82 -2.70 -12.18
CA GLY A 55 -16.58 -1.36 -11.62
C GLY A 55 -17.86 -0.51 -11.53
N ALA A 56 -17.74 0.75 -11.07
CA ALA A 56 -18.81 1.74 -10.86
C ALA A 56 -19.34 2.37 -12.19
N PRO A 57 -20.23 3.40 -12.25
CA PRO A 57 -20.94 4.16 -11.18
C PRO A 57 -22.46 4.38 -11.53
N ASP A 58 -23.27 5.45 -11.35
CA ASP A 58 -23.40 6.82 -10.71
C ASP A 58 -24.95 7.14 -10.72
N PHE A 59 -25.64 8.20 -10.20
CA PHE A 59 -25.52 9.40 -9.31
C PHE A 59 -27.01 9.74 -8.85
N PHE A 60 -27.41 10.69 -7.97
CA PHE A 60 -27.01 11.09 -6.59
C PHE A 60 -27.84 12.31 -6.07
N SER A 61 -28.80 12.17 -5.11
CA SER A 61 -29.44 13.34 -4.40
C SER A 61 -30.22 13.03 -3.09
N SER A 62 -30.03 13.88 -2.07
CA SER A 62 -30.90 14.17 -0.89
C SER A 62 -30.96 13.24 0.34
N ALA A 63 -31.21 13.89 1.49
CA ALA A 63 -31.74 13.41 2.79
C ALA A 63 -31.07 12.24 3.56
N ALA A 64 -30.74 11.11 2.95
CA ALA A 64 -30.28 9.92 3.70
C ALA A 64 -28.83 10.02 4.22
N LEU A 65 -28.01 10.87 3.58
CA LEU A 65 -26.54 10.83 3.65
C LEU A 65 -25.94 11.17 5.03
N SER A 66 -26.66 11.87 5.91
CA SER A 66 -26.14 12.30 7.21
C SER A 66 -26.03 11.19 8.26
N ASN A 67 -26.90 10.18 8.21
CA ASN A 67 -26.88 9.08 9.18
C ASN A 67 -25.80 8.04 8.85
N ILE A 68 -25.36 8.02 7.59
CA ILE A 68 -24.56 6.95 6.98
C ILE A 68 -23.06 7.24 7.07
N GLN A 69 -22.65 8.50 6.91
CA GLN A 69 -21.25 8.90 7.06
C GLN A 69 -20.72 8.80 8.50
N GLN A 70 -21.58 8.51 9.49
CA GLN A 70 -21.16 8.11 10.84
C GLN A 70 -20.67 6.64 10.93
N GLN A 71 -20.73 5.84 9.86
CA GLN A 71 -20.35 4.41 9.86
C GLN A 71 -19.14 4.06 8.97
N SER A 72 -18.30 5.03 8.61
CA SER A 72 -17.06 4.81 7.83
C SER A 72 -15.83 4.40 8.68
N SER A 73 -15.98 4.34 10.00
CA SER A 73 -14.93 4.16 11.00
C SER A 73 -14.39 2.72 11.17
N TRP A 74 -14.52 1.87 10.15
CA TRP A 74 -14.33 0.42 10.25
C TRP A 74 -12.94 -0.07 10.68
N GLU A 75 -11.92 0.77 10.58
CA GLU A 75 -10.56 0.47 11.05
C GLU A 75 -10.08 1.32 12.24
N SER A 76 -10.85 2.32 12.71
CA SER A 76 -10.43 3.18 13.84
C SER A 76 -11.33 3.11 15.07
N GLU A 77 -12.64 2.87 14.95
CA GLU A 77 -13.49 2.67 16.14
C GLU A 77 -13.45 1.23 16.68
N SER A 78 -12.94 0.27 15.91
CA SER A 78 -12.83 -1.13 16.35
C SER A 78 -11.71 -1.44 17.36
N GLN A 79 -11.13 -0.41 18.00
CA GLN A 79 -10.22 -0.54 19.16
C GLN A 79 -10.54 0.39 20.35
N GLU A 80 -11.19 1.54 20.16
CA GLU A 80 -11.69 2.35 21.29
C GLU A 80 -13.19 2.13 21.58
N ARG A 81 -13.95 1.56 20.64
CA ARG A 81 -15.27 0.96 20.88
C ARG A 81 -15.25 -0.57 20.92
N THR A 82 -14.11 -1.19 21.25
CA THR A 82 -14.18 -2.52 21.89
C THR A 82 -14.76 -2.37 23.29
N PHE A 83 -16.08 -2.48 23.36
CA PHE A 83 -16.82 -2.94 24.53
C PHE A 83 -16.42 -2.34 25.89
N SER A 84 -17.01 -1.19 26.21
CA SER A 84 -17.06 -0.72 27.60
C SER A 84 -18.05 -1.58 28.39
N TRP A 85 -17.56 -2.65 29.03
CA TRP A 85 -18.27 -3.47 30.03
C TRP A 85 -18.59 -2.72 31.34
N LYS A 86 -18.70 -1.40 31.27
CA LYS A 86 -18.75 -0.48 32.42
C LYS A 86 -19.80 0.62 32.25
N ASP A 87 -20.52 0.66 31.14
CA ASP A 87 -21.76 1.43 31.07
C ASP A 87 -22.92 0.54 31.53
N PRO A 88 -23.64 0.85 32.63
CA PRO A 88 -24.63 -0.07 33.23
C PRO A 88 -25.91 -0.32 32.42
N SER A 89 -26.04 0.24 31.21
CA SER A 89 -27.28 0.23 30.42
C SER A 89 -27.36 -0.81 29.27
N ASP A 90 -26.29 -1.58 29.01
CA ASP A 90 -26.31 -2.72 28.05
C ASP A 90 -25.54 -3.99 28.52
N PRO A 91 -25.34 -4.27 29.83
CA PRO A 91 -25.49 -5.65 30.31
C PRO A 91 -26.99 -6.01 30.31
N ILE A 92 -27.30 -7.31 30.33
CA ILE A 92 -28.64 -7.76 30.72
C ILE A 92 -28.81 -7.56 32.22
N VAL A 93 -29.09 -6.33 32.64
CA VAL A 93 -29.37 -5.98 34.03
C VAL A 93 -30.83 -6.27 34.32
N VAL A 94 -31.08 -7.27 35.15
CA VAL A 94 -32.40 -7.57 35.70
C VAL A 94 -32.98 -6.30 36.35
N ASN A 95 -34.18 -5.90 35.94
CA ASN A 95 -34.89 -4.72 36.47
C ASN A 95 -35.30 -4.95 37.93
N GLY A 96 -34.38 -4.68 38.86
CA GLY A 96 -34.60 -4.86 40.29
C GLY A 96 -35.32 -3.67 40.93
N ASP A 97 -36.64 -3.80 41.11
CA ASP A 97 -37.23 -3.71 42.46
C ASP A 97 -38.73 -4.06 42.48
N LEU A 98 -39.08 -5.20 43.10
CA LEU A 98 -40.44 -5.43 43.60
C LEU A 98 -40.45 -6.51 44.70
N MET A 99 -40.28 -6.08 45.96
CA MET A 99 -40.45 -6.97 47.11
C MET A 99 -41.92 -7.35 47.32
N THR A 100 -42.22 -8.63 47.52
CA THR A 100 -42.58 -9.16 48.86
C THR A 100 -42.77 -10.68 48.88
N THR A 101 -42.73 -11.25 50.09
CA THR A 101 -42.76 -12.69 50.40
C THR A 101 -44.07 -13.41 50.06
N VAL A 102 -44.04 -14.49 49.27
CA VAL A 102 -44.98 -15.62 49.38
C VAL A 102 -44.28 -16.98 49.22
N GLN A 103 -44.55 -17.82 50.22
CA GLN A 103 -44.55 -19.28 50.35
C GLN A 103 -44.35 -20.23 49.13
N SER A 104 -43.75 -21.39 49.42
CA SER A 104 -43.40 -22.53 48.55
C SER A 104 -44.56 -23.30 47.88
N CYS A 105 -44.33 -23.88 46.69
CA CYS A 105 -45.00 -25.10 46.23
C CYS A 105 -44.29 -25.77 45.03
N GLY A 106 -44.17 -27.12 45.05
CA GLY A 106 -43.96 -27.98 43.85
C GLY A 106 -42.52 -28.21 43.37
N ASP A 107 -42.04 -29.46 43.48
CA ASP A 107 -40.94 -29.99 42.65
C ASP A 107 -41.56 -30.59 41.37
N ASP A 108 -41.17 -30.13 40.18
CA ASP A 108 -41.54 -30.73 38.88
C ASP A 108 -40.51 -30.29 37.81
N GLU A 109 -39.21 -30.35 38.13
CA GLU A 109 -38.11 -29.92 37.22
C GLU A 109 -38.17 -30.65 35.86
N LEU A 110 -37.93 -29.93 34.76
CA LEU A 110 -37.80 -30.57 33.44
C LEU A 110 -36.63 -31.58 33.45
N PRO A 111 -36.77 -32.74 32.79
CA PRO A 111 -35.67 -33.70 32.69
C PRO A 111 -34.40 -33.10 32.07
N ASP A 112 -33.22 -33.48 32.56
CA ASP A 112 -31.91 -33.12 31.98
C ASP A 112 -31.82 -33.37 30.46
N THR A 113 -32.68 -34.25 29.93
CA THR A 113 -32.77 -34.62 28.52
C THR A 113 -33.59 -33.65 27.66
N PHE A 114 -34.23 -32.61 28.22
CA PHE A 114 -35.18 -31.73 27.51
C PHE A 114 -34.56 -30.98 26.31
N TRP A 115 -33.26 -30.66 26.33
CA TRP A 115 -32.60 -29.96 25.22
C TRP A 115 -32.03 -30.90 24.14
N LEU A 116 -32.05 -32.23 24.35
CA LEU A 116 -31.38 -33.19 23.45
C LEU A 116 -32.02 -33.24 22.06
N ASP A 117 -33.34 -33.08 21.98
CA ASP A 117 -34.15 -33.10 20.77
C ASP A 117 -34.36 -31.71 20.15
N MET A 118 -33.67 -30.66 20.61
CA MET A 118 -33.75 -29.32 20.02
C MET A 118 -33.42 -29.31 18.50
N CYS A 119 -32.59 -30.24 18.02
CA CYS A 119 -32.28 -30.39 16.60
C CYS A 119 -33.18 -31.39 15.84
N SER A 120 -34.14 -32.05 16.52
CA SER A 120 -34.85 -33.24 15.99
C SER A 120 -35.70 -33.02 14.75
N GLN A 121 -36.25 -31.81 14.55
CA GLN A 121 -37.04 -31.48 13.35
C GLN A 121 -36.19 -31.21 12.10
N ILE A 122 -34.85 -31.15 12.23
CA ILE A 122 -33.92 -31.01 11.09
C ILE A 122 -33.69 -32.41 10.49
N LYS A 123 -34.71 -32.92 9.80
CA LYS A 123 -34.82 -34.33 9.37
C LYS A 123 -33.64 -34.79 8.51
N GLU A 124 -32.92 -35.81 8.99
CA GLU A 124 -31.91 -36.57 8.24
C GLU A 124 -32.58 -37.50 7.21
N GLY A 125 -33.11 -36.92 6.12
CA GLY A 125 -33.68 -37.66 4.99
C GLY A 125 -32.63 -38.33 4.09
N ASN A 126 -32.97 -38.54 2.81
CA ASN A 126 -32.03 -39.03 1.78
C ASN A 126 -30.93 -37.97 1.49
N ALA A 127 -29.95 -37.88 2.38
CA ALA A 127 -28.91 -36.86 2.35
C ALA A 127 -27.94 -37.06 1.18
N LYS A 128 -27.70 -35.98 0.43
CA LYS A 128 -26.64 -35.89 -0.58
C LYS A 128 -25.43 -35.19 0.04
N VAL A 129 -24.24 -35.75 -0.13
CA VAL A 129 -23.00 -35.10 0.31
C VAL A 129 -22.74 -33.88 -0.57
N VAL A 130 -22.60 -32.70 0.03
CA VAL A 130 -22.32 -31.43 -0.67
C VAL A 130 -21.00 -30.87 -0.16
N ASN A 131 -20.07 -30.57 -1.08
CA ASN A 131 -18.86 -29.83 -0.77
C ASN A 131 -19.19 -28.34 -0.64
N LEU A 132 -19.11 -27.79 0.57
CA LEU A 132 -19.46 -26.40 0.88
C LEU A 132 -18.49 -25.38 0.25
N ALA A 133 -17.21 -25.72 0.09
CA ALA A 133 -16.23 -24.84 -0.55
C ALA A 133 -16.48 -24.66 -2.07
N LEU A 134 -17.12 -25.65 -2.71
CA LEU A 134 -17.61 -25.54 -4.10
C LEU A 134 -19.00 -24.89 -4.20
N ASN A 135 -19.74 -24.82 -3.09
CA ASN A 135 -21.09 -24.27 -3.01
C ASN A 135 -21.22 -23.13 -1.96
N PRO A 136 -20.30 -22.15 -1.93
CA PRO A 136 -20.29 -21.10 -0.91
C PRO A 136 -21.52 -20.19 -1.04
N GLU A 137 -22.05 -19.70 0.08
CA GLU A 137 -23.17 -18.76 0.11
C GLU A 137 -22.82 -17.48 -0.68
N ARG A 138 -23.76 -17.04 -1.54
CA ARG A 138 -23.58 -15.98 -2.56
C ARG A 138 -24.95 -15.55 -3.10
N ASN A 139 -24.99 -14.48 -3.89
CA ASN A 139 -26.23 -14.06 -4.56
C ASN A 139 -26.72 -15.10 -5.58
N THR A 140 -27.93 -15.60 -5.37
CA THR A 140 -28.63 -16.56 -6.25
C THR A 140 -29.78 -15.94 -7.05
N GLN A 141 -29.99 -14.62 -6.90
CA GLN A 141 -31.15 -13.86 -7.39
C GLN A 141 -32.52 -14.33 -6.83
N TYR A 142 -32.54 -15.23 -5.85
CA TYR A 142 -33.76 -15.62 -5.14
C TYR A 142 -34.18 -14.54 -4.13
N ASN A 143 -35.36 -13.94 -4.32
CA ASN A 143 -35.94 -13.02 -3.34
C ASN A 143 -36.55 -13.81 -2.16
N GLY A 144 -35.78 -13.94 -1.08
CA GLY A 144 -36.20 -14.61 0.15
C GLY A 144 -36.88 -13.71 1.19
N THR A 145 -37.30 -12.48 0.86
CA THR A 145 -37.85 -11.54 1.86
C THR A 145 -39.06 -12.11 2.59
N HIS A 146 -39.99 -12.74 1.88
CA HIS A 146 -41.15 -13.43 2.44
C HIS A 146 -40.79 -14.54 3.47
N ILE A 147 -39.65 -15.21 3.28
CA ILE A 147 -39.15 -16.22 4.23
C ILE A 147 -38.66 -15.56 5.54
N TRP A 148 -38.02 -14.39 5.44
CA TRP A 148 -37.60 -13.64 6.62
C TRP A 148 -38.79 -13.04 7.38
N ASN A 149 -39.76 -12.46 6.67
CA ASN A 149 -41.03 -12.02 7.25
C ASN A 149 -41.69 -13.16 8.03
N ALA A 150 -41.94 -14.31 7.40
CA ALA A 150 -42.46 -15.51 8.06
C ALA A 150 -41.65 -15.92 9.32
N ILE A 151 -40.31 -15.90 9.24
CA ILE A 151 -39.44 -16.23 10.38
C ILE A 151 -39.66 -15.32 11.60
N TYR A 152 -39.97 -14.03 11.42
CA TYR A 152 -40.25 -13.13 12.54
C TYR A 152 -41.74 -13.08 12.92
N GLU A 153 -42.63 -12.99 11.93
CA GLU A 153 -44.08 -12.82 12.08
C GLU A 153 -44.75 -14.08 12.66
N GLU A 154 -44.51 -15.26 12.11
CA GLU A 154 -45.08 -16.54 12.61
C GLU A 154 -44.56 -16.93 14.01
N ASN A 155 -43.50 -16.27 14.46
CA ASN A 155 -42.87 -16.52 15.77
C ASN A 155 -43.07 -15.34 16.74
N CYS A 156 -43.95 -14.38 16.41
CA CYS A 156 -44.31 -13.21 17.23
C CYS A 156 -43.11 -12.34 17.66
N ILE A 157 -42.03 -12.31 16.88
CA ILE A 157 -40.80 -11.58 17.22
C ILE A 157 -40.95 -10.12 16.80
N ASN A 158 -41.17 -9.24 17.77
CA ASN A 158 -41.50 -7.84 17.51
C ASN A 158 -40.38 -7.07 16.76
N PHE A 159 -40.79 -6.22 15.81
CA PHE A 159 -39.89 -5.55 14.86
C PHE A 159 -39.57 -4.09 15.22
N ASP A 160 -40.37 -3.44 16.06
CA ASP A 160 -40.34 -1.98 16.29
C ASP A 160 -39.14 -1.46 17.11
N GLY A 161 -38.20 -2.34 17.48
CA GLY A 161 -36.91 -1.96 18.06
C GLY A 161 -36.93 -1.49 19.52
N ASP A 162 -38.11 -1.49 20.18
CA ASP A 162 -38.20 -1.24 21.62
C ASP A 162 -37.84 -2.51 22.42
N ASP A 163 -36.53 -2.71 22.58
CA ASP A 163 -35.90 -3.76 23.39
C ASP A 163 -36.40 -3.75 24.86
N SER A 164 -37.19 -2.77 25.32
CA SER A 164 -37.60 -2.66 26.74
C SER A 164 -38.79 -3.54 27.14
N GLU A 165 -39.63 -4.00 26.20
CA GLU A 165 -40.78 -4.88 26.50
C GLU A 165 -40.46 -6.39 26.39
N MET A 166 -39.36 -6.77 25.73
CA MET A 166 -38.97 -8.18 25.52
C MET A 166 -38.25 -8.78 26.74
N CYS A 167 -38.58 -10.03 27.09
CA CYS A 167 -37.82 -10.78 28.10
C CYS A 167 -36.39 -11.14 27.62
N PHE A 168 -35.56 -11.70 28.50
CA PHE A 168 -34.17 -12.00 28.16
C PHE A 168 -34.07 -13.07 27.07
N GLU A 169 -34.87 -14.12 27.18
CA GLU A 169 -34.86 -15.29 26.30
C GLU A 169 -35.30 -14.93 24.88
N GLU A 170 -36.38 -14.15 24.75
CA GLU A 170 -36.87 -13.60 23.48
C GLU A 170 -35.82 -12.70 22.83
N ARG A 171 -35.10 -11.90 23.63
CA ARG A 171 -34.03 -11.02 23.14
C ARG A 171 -32.80 -11.81 22.69
N VAL A 172 -32.41 -12.87 23.39
CA VAL A 172 -31.35 -13.81 22.95
C VAL A 172 -31.74 -14.44 21.61
N LEU A 173 -32.98 -14.90 21.49
CA LEU A 173 -33.54 -15.52 20.29
C LEU A 173 -33.57 -14.56 19.08
N TYR A 174 -34.09 -13.35 19.28
CA TYR A 174 -34.09 -12.29 18.27
C TYR A 174 -32.66 -11.92 17.83
N ARG A 175 -31.74 -11.69 18.77
CA ARG A 175 -30.35 -11.31 18.45
C ARG A 175 -29.61 -12.45 17.71
N LEU A 176 -29.93 -13.72 17.98
CA LEU A 176 -29.43 -14.87 17.20
C LEU A 176 -29.99 -14.90 15.76
N LEU A 177 -31.31 -14.81 15.59
CA LEU A 177 -31.94 -14.86 14.27
C LEU A 177 -31.57 -13.64 13.40
N SER A 178 -31.50 -12.45 14.01
CA SER A 178 -31.00 -11.22 13.37
C SER A 178 -29.52 -11.34 12.97
N GLY A 179 -28.67 -11.97 13.79
CA GLY A 179 -27.28 -12.26 13.43
C GLY A 179 -27.13 -13.21 12.24
N LEU A 180 -28.00 -14.23 12.13
CA LEU A 180 -28.07 -15.13 10.98
C LEU A 180 -28.53 -14.41 9.70
N HIS A 181 -29.59 -13.60 9.79
CA HIS A 181 -30.08 -12.79 8.66
C HIS A 181 -28.99 -11.82 8.17
N THR A 182 -28.28 -11.20 9.12
CA THR A 182 -27.12 -10.32 8.86
C THR A 182 -25.99 -11.06 8.14
N SER A 183 -25.53 -12.20 8.68
CA SER A 183 -24.49 -13.04 8.08
C SER A 183 -24.84 -13.47 6.65
N THR A 184 -26.08 -13.91 6.44
CA THR A 184 -26.58 -14.34 5.13
C THR A 184 -26.58 -13.18 4.11
N THR A 185 -26.98 -11.99 4.55
CA THR A 185 -26.98 -10.78 3.72
C THR A 185 -25.57 -10.31 3.37
N LEU A 186 -24.61 -10.47 4.29
CA LEU A 186 -23.20 -10.17 4.07
C LEU A 186 -22.56 -11.11 3.04
N SER A 187 -22.79 -12.43 3.13
CA SER A 187 -22.33 -13.39 2.11
C SER A 187 -22.84 -13.04 0.70
N ILE A 188 -24.12 -12.66 0.62
CA ILE A 188 -24.79 -12.22 -0.62
C ILE A 188 -24.14 -10.92 -1.14
N ALA A 189 -23.90 -9.94 -0.27
CA ALA A 189 -23.23 -8.69 -0.63
C ALA A 189 -21.77 -8.89 -1.05
N LYS A 190 -21.03 -9.82 -0.43
CA LYS A 190 -19.63 -10.10 -0.74
C LYS A 190 -19.44 -10.86 -2.05
N LYS A 191 -20.38 -11.74 -2.40
CA LYS A 191 -20.39 -12.54 -3.63
C LYS A 191 -21.67 -12.23 -4.41
N TYR A 192 -21.82 -10.96 -4.78
CA TYR A 192 -23.07 -10.41 -5.35
C TYR A 192 -23.14 -10.56 -6.87
N TYR A 193 -22.03 -10.31 -7.55
CA TYR A 193 -21.94 -10.37 -9.01
C TYR A 193 -21.22 -11.66 -9.45
N PRO A 194 -21.78 -12.43 -10.40
CA PRO A 194 -21.10 -13.60 -10.94
C PRO A 194 -20.00 -13.25 -11.95
N PRO A 195 -19.04 -14.16 -12.19
CA PRO A 195 -18.10 -14.08 -13.30
C PRO A 195 -18.80 -13.80 -14.62
N SER A 196 -18.22 -12.91 -15.42
CA SER A 196 -18.70 -12.59 -16.77
C SER A 196 -17.55 -12.11 -17.66
N LYS A 197 -17.08 -12.99 -18.55
CA LYS A 197 -16.06 -12.67 -19.57
C LYS A 197 -16.44 -11.46 -20.45
N ARG A 198 -17.74 -11.14 -20.55
CA ARG A 198 -18.28 -9.96 -21.26
C ARG A 198 -18.07 -8.64 -20.51
N LYS A 199 -17.85 -8.66 -19.19
CA LYS A 199 -17.53 -7.49 -18.36
C LYS A 199 -16.05 -7.47 -17.91
N GLY A 200 -15.18 -8.30 -18.49
CA GLY A 200 -13.80 -8.47 -18.03
C GLY A 200 -13.67 -9.20 -16.68
N ARG A 201 -14.72 -9.89 -16.22
CA ARG A 201 -14.79 -10.51 -14.89
C ARG A 201 -14.67 -12.03 -14.94
N ASP A 202 -13.72 -12.58 -14.21
CA ASP A 202 -13.44 -14.01 -14.14
C ASP A 202 -13.74 -14.65 -12.75
N THR A 203 -13.96 -13.85 -11.71
CA THR A 203 -14.41 -14.26 -10.36
C THR A 203 -15.74 -13.62 -9.95
N TRP A 204 -16.27 -14.06 -8.81
CA TRP A 204 -17.37 -13.36 -8.13
C TRP A 204 -16.88 -12.03 -7.53
N GLU A 205 -17.76 -11.04 -7.48
CA GLU A 205 -17.46 -9.69 -6.99
C GLU A 205 -18.47 -9.18 -5.96
N PRO A 206 -18.05 -8.28 -5.05
CA PRO A 206 -18.92 -7.65 -4.08
C PRO A 206 -19.85 -6.59 -4.69
N ASN A 207 -20.88 -6.23 -3.95
CA ASN A 207 -21.72 -5.05 -4.17
C ASN A 207 -21.78 -4.24 -2.86
N PRO A 208 -20.90 -3.25 -2.68
CA PRO A 208 -20.83 -2.43 -1.46
C PRO A 208 -22.05 -1.51 -1.29
N GLN A 209 -22.64 -1.04 -2.38
CA GLN A 209 -23.88 -0.27 -2.39
C GLN A 209 -25.04 -1.08 -1.75
N TYR A 210 -25.24 -2.33 -2.18
CA TYR A 210 -26.24 -3.23 -1.60
C TYR A 210 -25.97 -3.55 -0.12
N PHE A 211 -24.70 -3.58 0.32
CA PHE A 211 -24.37 -3.69 1.74
C PHE A 211 -24.89 -2.47 2.54
N MET A 212 -24.62 -1.25 2.09
CA MET A 212 -25.08 -0.05 2.81
C MET A 212 -26.60 0.15 2.75
N GLU A 213 -27.25 -0.22 1.65
CA GLU A 213 -28.73 -0.25 1.53
C GLU A 213 -29.40 -1.15 2.59
N LYS A 214 -28.67 -2.11 3.17
CA LYS A 214 -29.20 -3.05 4.18
C LYS A 214 -28.80 -2.73 5.62
N PHE A 215 -27.68 -2.07 5.86
CA PHE A 215 -27.14 -1.90 7.22
C PHE A 215 -26.94 -0.45 7.68
N SER A 216 -26.92 0.53 6.77
CA SER A 216 -26.54 1.90 7.10
C SER A 216 -27.49 2.63 8.07
N GLY A 217 -28.78 2.26 8.08
CA GLY A 217 -29.76 2.68 9.07
C GLY A 217 -29.88 1.75 10.29
N HIS A 218 -29.19 0.60 10.28
CA HIS A 218 -29.46 -0.54 11.16
C HIS A 218 -28.19 -1.09 11.86
N PRO A 219 -27.51 -0.28 12.69
CA PRO A 219 -26.32 -0.72 13.42
C PRO A 219 -26.57 -1.91 14.37
N GLU A 220 -27.80 -2.09 14.85
CA GLU A 220 -28.24 -3.19 15.69
C GLU A 220 -28.06 -4.56 15.01
N TYR A 221 -28.26 -4.68 13.70
CA TYR A 221 -28.07 -5.95 12.98
C TYR A 221 -26.61 -6.42 13.04
N ILE A 222 -25.65 -5.48 12.97
CA ILE A 222 -24.21 -5.76 13.09
C ILE A 222 -23.83 -6.09 14.55
N ARG A 223 -24.49 -5.49 15.54
CA ARG A 223 -24.35 -5.90 16.96
C ARG A 223 -24.87 -7.32 17.18
N ASN A 224 -25.97 -7.68 16.54
CA ASN A 224 -26.61 -9.00 16.64
C ASN A 224 -25.76 -10.11 15.99
N LEU A 225 -25.05 -9.79 14.89
CA LEU A 225 -23.99 -10.65 14.33
C LEU A 225 -22.86 -10.89 15.35
N HIS A 226 -22.34 -9.84 15.99
CA HIS A 226 -21.29 -9.96 17.01
C HIS A 226 -21.77 -10.78 18.22
N PHE A 227 -22.97 -10.50 18.74
CA PHE A 227 -23.60 -11.27 19.82
C PHE A 227 -23.67 -12.76 19.47
N SER A 228 -24.19 -13.09 18.29
CA SER A 228 -24.26 -14.47 17.79
C SER A 228 -22.90 -15.17 17.74
N TYR A 229 -21.84 -14.44 17.35
CA TYR A 229 -20.50 -14.98 17.35
C TYR A 229 -19.95 -15.23 18.76
N VAL A 230 -20.28 -14.39 19.75
CA VAL A 230 -19.91 -14.64 21.16
C VAL A 230 -20.64 -15.86 21.73
N VAL A 231 -21.93 -16.06 21.44
CA VAL A 231 -22.68 -17.27 21.84
C VAL A 231 -21.98 -18.53 21.30
N LEU A 232 -21.62 -18.53 20.01
CA LEU A 232 -20.87 -19.62 19.38
C LEU A 232 -19.49 -19.87 20.02
N LEU A 233 -18.76 -18.81 20.37
CA LEU A 233 -17.45 -18.94 21.01
C LEU A 233 -17.55 -19.43 22.48
N ARG A 234 -18.61 -19.07 23.23
CA ARG A 234 -18.88 -19.65 24.55
C ARG A 234 -19.21 -21.13 24.45
N ALA A 235 -20.05 -21.53 23.50
CA ALA A 235 -20.31 -22.95 23.21
C ALA A 235 -19.00 -23.68 22.81
N LEU A 236 -18.15 -23.09 21.98
CA LEU A 236 -16.89 -23.70 21.56
C LEU A 236 -15.93 -23.88 22.75
N ARG A 237 -15.89 -22.91 23.67
CA ARG A 237 -15.13 -23.01 24.91
C ARG A 237 -15.65 -24.14 25.81
N ARG A 238 -16.97 -24.24 25.99
CA ARG A 238 -17.61 -25.26 26.84
C ARG A 238 -17.49 -26.68 26.25
N ALA A 239 -17.59 -26.83 24.93
CA ALA A 239 -17.36 -28.11 24.25
C ALA A 239 -15.87 -28.44 24.02
N SER A 240 -14.93 -27.56 24.40
CA SER A 240 -13.49 -27.77 24.16
C SER A 240 -12.94 -29.11 24.66
N PRO A 241 -13.28 -29.61 25.88
CA PRO A 241 -12.76 -30.90 26.37
C PRO A 241 -13.19 -32.10 25.52
N PHE A 242 -14.40 -32.04 24.93
CA PHE A 242 -14.93 -33.08 24.06
C PHE A 242 -14.41 -32.96 22.62
N LEU A 243 -14.37 -31.75 22.07
CA LEU A 243 -13.94 -31.49 20.70
C LEU A 243 -12.44 -31.68 20.48
N TYR A 244 -11.61 -31.55 21.53
CA TYR A 244 -10.16 -31.70 21.42
C TYR A 244 -9.78 -33.12 20.94
N ASP A 245 -10.32 -34.18 21.54
CA ASP A 245 -10.03 -35.57 21.14
C ASP A 245 -11.19 -36.24 20.38
N TYR A 246 -12.05 -35.44 19.72
CA TYR A 246 -13.13 -35.96 18.89
C TYR A 246 -12.59 -36.75 17.67
N PRO A 247 -13.04 -38.00 17.44
CA PRO A 247 -12.56 -38.84 16.35
C PRO A 247 -13.14 -38.39 15.00
N ILE A 248 -12.42 -37.51 14.31
CA ILE A 248 -12.75 -37.13 12.93
C ILE A 248 -12.55 -38.34 12.02
N SER A 249 -13.58 -38.68 11.25
CA SER A 249 -13.48 -39.66 10.17
C SER A 249 -14.33 -39.21 8.98
N SER A 250 -13.63 -38.83 7.92
CA SER A 250 -14.15 -38.53 6.58
C SER A 250 -13.91 -39.68 5.60
N GLY A 251 -12.92 -40.53 5.89
CA GLY A 251 -12.45 -41.59 5.00
C GLY A 251 -11.13 -41.26 4.29
N ASN A 252 -10.63 -40.01 4.40
CA ASN A 252 -9.28 -39.65 4.00
C ASN A 252 -8.44 -39.34 5.25
N ILE A 253 -7.48 -40.23 5.54
CA ILE A 253 -6.59 -40.13 6.71
C ILE A 253 -5.85 -38.79 6.75
N LEU A 254 -5.44 -38.24 5.61
CA LEU A 254 -4.70 -36.97 5.54
C LEU A 254 -5.59 -35.76 5.87
N ASP A 255 -6.85 -35.78 5.43
CA ASP A 255 -7.81 -34.72 5.76
C ASP A 255 -8.26 -34.84 7.22
N ASP A 256 -8.41 -36.06 7.73
CA ASP A 256 -8.78 -36.35 9.12
C ASP A 256 -7.68 -35.90 10.11
N GLU A 257 -6.40 -36.19 9.80
CA GLU A 257 -5.24 -35.68 10.56
C GLU A 257 -5.15 -34.15 10.51
N ALA A 258 -5.26 -33.55 9.31
CA ALA A 258 -5.19 -32.10 9.14
C ALA A 258 -6.33 -31.38 9.86
N ALA A 259 -7.57 -31.90 9.78
CA ALA A 259 -8.72 -31.35 10.48
C ALA A 259 -8.55 -31.46 12.01
N SER A 260 -7.99 -32.56 12.52
CA SER A 260 -7.71 -32.72 13.95
C SER A 260 -6.68 -31.70 14.45
N MET A 261 -5.59 -31.49 13.69
CA MET A 261 -4.61 -30.45 13.98
C MET A 261 -5.20 -29.03 13.95
N LEU A 262 -6.09 -28.74 12.99
CA LEU A 262 -6.75 -27.44 12.87
C LEU A 262 -7.76 -27.18 14.01
N ILE A 263 -8.55 -28.18 14.41
CA ILE A 263 -9.45 -28.08 15.56
C ILE A 263 -8.64 -27.89 16.85
N LYS A 264 -7.59 -28.68 17.10
CA LYS A 264 -6.72 -28.49 18.27
C LYS A 264 -6.13 -27.07 18.32
N ARG A 265 -5.59 -26.58 17.19
CA ARG A 265 -5.08 -25.20 17.07
C ARG A 265 -6.15 -24.12 17.30
N LEU A 266 -7.41 -24.37 16.94
CA LEU A 266 -8.53 -23.46 17.21
C LEU A 266 -8.85 -23.44 18.72
N LEU A 267 -8.95 -24.61 19.35
CA LEU A 267 -9.22 -24.77 20.79
C LEU A 267 -8.07 -24.21 21.66
N ASP A 268 -6.83 -24.34 21.19
CA ASP A 268 -5.63 -23.75 21.80
C ASP A 268 -5.43 -22.25 21.52
N SER A 269 -6.37 -21.59 20.84
CA SER A 269 -6.26 -20.16 20.56
C SER A 269 -6.34 -19.32 21.83
N HIS A 270 -5.51 -18.27 21.91
CA HIS A 270 -5.45 -17.37 23.07
C HIS A 270 -6.81 -16.73 23.43
N ILE A 271 -7.70 -16.53 22.45
CA ILE A 271 -9.05 -16.00 22.69
C ILE A 271 -9.94 -16.98 23.47
N LEU A 272 -9.78 -18.30 23.28
CA LEU A 272 -10.48 -19.32 24.07
C LEU A 272 -9.74 -19.66 25.37
N GLN A 273 -8.41 -19.61 25.38
CA GLN A 273 -7.60 -19.93 26.56
C GLN A 273 -7.57 -18.81 27.63
N SER A 274 -7.64 -17.54 27.22
CA SER A 274 -7.69 -16.41 28.16
C SER A 274 -9.11 -16.17 28.67
N CYS A 275 -9.24 -15.81 29.96
CA CYS A 275 -10.49 -15.33 30.55
C CYS A 275 -10.80 -13.90 30.07
N SER A 276 -11.02 -13.75 28.76
CA SER A 276 -11.16 -12.46 28.11
C SER A 276 -12.52 -11.83 28.40
N SER A 277 -12.58 -10.50 28.46
CA SER A 277 -13.84 -9.77 28.57
C SER A 277 -14.72 -9.87 27.33
N VAL A 278 -14.29 -10.51 26.23
CA VAL A 278 -15.15 -10.72 25.05
C VAL A 278 -16.36 -11.61 25.38
N PHE A 279 -16.24 -12.49 26.39
CA PHE A 279 -17.28 -13.46 26.73
C PHE A 279 -18.44 -12.93 27.58
N SER A 280 -18.37 -11.71 28.14
CA SER A 280 -19.46 -11.15 28.96
C SER A 280 -20.64 -10.58 28.13
N ALA A 281 -20.65 -10.73 26.80
CA ALA A 281 -21.75 -10.27 25.92
C ALA A 281 -23.04 -11.07 26.08
N PHE A 282 -22.91 -12.28 26.62
CA PHE A 282 -23.94 -13.27 26.83
C PHE A 282 -23.46 -14.17 27.97
N ASP A 283 -24.35 -14.50 28.91
CA ASP A 283 -24.05 -15.41 30.00
C ASP A 283 -25.19 -16.43 30.08
N GLU A 284 -24.93 -17.69 29.69
CA GLU A 284 -26.00 -18.68 29.57
C GLU A 284 -26.65 -19.04 30.91
N THR A 285 -26.00 -18.75 32.04
CA THR A 285 -26.55 -19.01 33.38
C THR A 285 -27.77 -18.15 33.68
N LEU A 286 -27.85 -16.94 33.13
CA LEU A 286 -28.97 -16.01 33.35
C LEU A 286 -30.25 -16.44 32.62
N MET A 287 -30.16 -17.41 31.70
CA MET A 287 -31.33 -17.86 30.93
C MET A 287 -32.27 -18.66 31.83
N PHE A 288 -33.54 -18.29 31.80
CA PHE A 288 -34.65 -18.89 32.55
C PHE A 288 -34.60 -18.72 34.09
N GLU A 289 -33.63 -17.97 34.66
CA GLU A 289 -33.54 -17.74 36.12
C GLU A 289 -34.74 -16.98 36.71
N SER A 290 -35.35 -16.08 35.95
CA SER A 290 -36.41 -15.17 36.43
C SER A 290 -37.83 -15.73 36.32
N ALA A 291 -38.00 -16.96 35.83
CA ALA A 291 -39.32 -17.56 35.61
C ALA A 291 -39.82 -18.34 36.85
N THR A 292 -41.12 -18.32 37.11
CA THR A 292 -41.75 -19.29 38.03
C THR A 292 -41.85 -20.65 37.34
N ALA A 293 -41.87 -21.78 38.07
CA ALA A 293 -41.87 -23.11 37.47
C ALA A 293 -42.91 -23.28 36.33
N GLU A 294 -44.18 -22.89 36.56
CA GLU A 294 -45.23 -22.93 35.52
C GLU A 294 -44.95 -22.04 34.30
N THR A 295 -44.31 -20.88 34.47
CA THR A 295 -44.00 -19.96 33.34
C THR A 295 -42.69 -20.29 32.65
N GLY A 296 -41.71 -20.84 33.37
CA GLY A 296 -40.41 -21.23 32.84
C GLY A 296 -40.53 -22.37 31.84
N TYR A 297 -41.37 -23.36 32.12
CA TYR A 297 -41.58 -24.48 31.19
C TYR A 297 -42.24 -24.03 29.89
N THR A 298 -43.27 -23.17 29.97
CA THR A 298 -43.88 -22.59 28.76
C THR A 298 -42.88 -21.73 27.97
N LEU A 299 -42.02 -20.96 28.65
CA LEU A 299 -40.98 -20.15 28.00
C LEU A 299 -39.90 -21.02 27.32
N GLN A 300 -39.48 -22.12 27.97
CA GLN A 300 -38.52 -23.08 27.44
C GLN A 300 -39.08 -23.89 26.26
N GLU A 301 -40.34 -24.30 26.33
CA GLU A 301 -41.06 -24.94 25.21
C GLU A 301 -41.25 -23.96 24.04
N ASN A 302 -41.64 -22.71 24.29
CA ASN A 302 -41.78 -21.69 23.24
C ASN A 302 -40.45 -21.37 22.56
N PHE A 303 -39.38 -21.12 23.32
CA PHE A 303 -38.04 -20.85 22.80
C PHE A 303 -37.53 -21.98 21.89
N LYS A 304 -37.71 -23.24 22.33
CA LYS A 304 -37.40 -24.44 21.55
C LYS A 304 -38.32 -24.59 20.32
N GLY A 305 -39.60 -24.24 20.47
CA GLY A 305 -40.62 -24.24 19.43
C GLY A 305 -40.27 -23.32 18.26
N VAL A 306 -39.78 -22.10 18.51
CA VAL A 306 -39.33 -21.18 17.45
C VAL A 306 -38.18 -21.77 16.63
N PHE A 307 -37.21 -22.43 17.26
CA PHE A 307 -36.13 -23.13 16.54
C PHE A 307 -36.67 -24.25 15.62
N HIS A 308 -37.72 -24.96 16.04
CA HIS A 308 -38.41 -25.97 15.23
C HIS A 308 -39.26 -25.34 14.11
N ASN A 309 -39.93 -24.22 14.38
CA ASN A 309 -40.73 -23.52 13.38
C ASN A 309 -39.86 -22.89 12.28
N VAL A 310 -38.79 -22.17 12.65
CA VAL A 310 -37.82 -21.62 11.68
C VAL A 310 -37.19 -22.72 10.82
N SER A 311 -36.91 -23.92 11.37
CA SER A 311 -36.51 -25.07 10.56
C SER A 311 -37.59 -25.50 9.55
N SER A 312 -38.86 -25.38 9.90
CA SER A 312 -40.00 -25.75 9.04
C SER A 312 -40.28 -24.70 7.96
N ILE A 313 -40.22 -23.41 8.28
CA ILE A 313 -40.27 -22.30 7.32
C ILE A 313 -39.11 -22.42 6.31
N LEU A 314 -37.91 -22.78 6.78
CA LEU A 314 -36.75 -23.07 5.92
C LEU A 314 -36.95 -24.31 5.01
N ASP A 315 -37.97 -25.15 5.20
CA ASP A 315 -38.30 -26.18 4.22
C ASP A 315 -39.04 -25.63 2.98
N CYS A 316 -39.74 -24.50 3.09
CA CYS A 316 -40.45 -23.84 1.98
C CYS A 316 -39.52 -23.06 1.03
N VAL A 317 -38.25 -22.86 1.41
CA VAL A 317 -37.23 -22.17 0.61
C VAL A 317 -36.92 -22.95 -0.67
N GLN A 318 -37.35 -22.39 -1.81
CA GLN A 318 -37.19 -23.04 -3.12
C GLN A 318 -35.72 -23.09 -3.58
N CYS A 319 -34.94 -22.05 -3.27
CA CYS A 319 -33.51 -22.02 -3.61
C CYS A 319 -32.72 -23.01 -2.74
N GLN A 320 -32.36 -24.16 -3.32
CA GLN A 320 -31.66 -25.25 -2.62
C GLN A 320 -30.34 -24.81 -1.96
N GLN A 321 -29.66 -23.80 -2.53
CA GLN A 321 -28.42 -23.25 -1.96
C GLN A 321 -28.71 -22.40 -0.70
N CYS A 322 -29.75 -21.56 -0.71
CA CYS A 322 -30.19 -20.81 0.47
C CYS A 322 -30.74 -21.75 1.55
N LYS A 323 -31.52 -22.77 1.16
CA LYS A 323 -32.06 -23.81 2.05
C LYS A 323 -30.95 -24.60 2.75
N LEU A 324 -29.90 -24.98 2.01
CA LEU A 324 -28.71 -25.65 2.55
C LEU A 324 -28.02 -24.80 3.62
N HIS A 325 -27.64 -23.55 3.29
CA HIS A 325 -26.90 -22.71 4.24
C HIS A 325 -27.77 -22.26 5.42
N GLY A 326 -29.05 -21.97 5.21
CA GLY A 326 -30.02 -21.68 6.27
C GLY A 326 -30.13 -22.82 7.28
N LYS A 327 -30.44 -24.04 6.81
CA LYS A 327 -30.55 -25.22 7.70
C LYS A 327 -29.22 -25.62 8.34
N MET A 328 -28.10 -25.49 7.63
CA MET A 328 -26.76 -25.70 8.21
C MET A 328 -26.49 -24.73 9.37
N THR A 329 -26.80 -23.45 9.19
CA THR A 329 -26.53 -22.43 10.22
C THR A 329 -27.48 -22.56 11.42
N MET A 330 -28.75 -22.86 11.18
CA MET A 330 -29.72 -23.17 12.25
C MET A 330 -29.35 -24.43 13.04
N LEU A 331 -28.87 -25.50 12.37
CA LEU A 331 -28.35 -26.69 13.05
C LEU A 331 -27.11 -26.37 13.90
N GLY A 332 -26.25 -25.45 13.44
CA GLY A 332 -25.10 -24.97 14.20
C GLY A 332 -25.47 -24.13 15.44
N TYR A 333 -26.49 -23.27 15.36
CA TYR A 333 -27.05 -22.59 16.53
C TYR A 333 -27.74 -23.56 17.49
N GLY A 334 -28.51 -24.53 16.98
CA GLY A 334 -29.11 -25.59 17.79
C GLY A 334 -28.04 -26.38 18.55
N ALA A 335 -26.97 -26.81 17.88
CA ALA A 335 -25.83 -27.46 18.51
C ALA A 335 -25.15 -26.57 19.56
N ALA A 336 -24.98 -25.27 19.29
CA ALA A 336 -24.39 -24.31 20.22
C ALA A 336 -25.22 -24.14 21.50
N LEU A 337 -26.53 -23.89 21.37
CA LEU A 337 -27.45 -23.78 22.51
C LEU A 337 -27.56 -25.10 23.27
N LYS A 338 -27.53 -26.24 22.57
CA LYS A 338 -27.51 -27.57 23.18
C LYS A 338 -26.24 -27.80 24.01
N ILE A 339 -25.08 -27.30 23.58
CA ILE A 339 -23.83 -27.29 24.39
C ILE A 339 -23.96 -26.40 25.64
N LEU A 340 -24.65 -25.26 25.54
CA LEU A 340 -24.79 -24.26 26.61
C LEU A 340 -25.87 -24.59 27.64
N LEU A 341 -26.96 -25.26 27.23
CA LEU A 341 -28.12 -25.55 28.08
C LEU A 341 -28.14 -27.01 28.60
N THR A 342 -27.25 -27.88 28.11
CA THR A 342 -27.11 -29.27 28.62
C THR A 342 -25.99 -29.34 29.68
N PRO A 343 -26.14 -30.15 30.75
CA PRO A 343 -25.05 -30.47 31.69
C PRO A 343 -23.77 -30.98 31.01
N GLU A 344 -22.59 -30.62 31.54
CA GLU A 344 -21.31 -30.83 30.87
C GLU A 344 -21.01 -32.31 30.60
N GLU A 345 -21.43 -33.19 31.52
CA GLU A 345 -21.30 -34.65 31.43
C GLU A 345 -22.04 -35.25 30.22
N LEU A 346 -23.12 -34.60 29.77
CA LEU A 346 -23.99 -35.07 28.69
C LEU A 346 -23.66 -34.42 27.33
N ILE A 347 -22.78 -33.42 27.27
CA ILE A 347 -22.35 -32.80 25.99
C ILE A 347 -21.75 -33.86 25.05
N SER A 348 -20.90 -34.75 25.59
CA SER A 348 -20.19 -35.77 24.80
C SER A 348 -21.07 -36.87 24.18
N THR A 349 -22.28 -37.07 24.72
CA THR A 349 -23.24 -38.10 24.27
C THR A 349 -24.47 -37.52 23.59
N SER A 350 -24.72 -36.22 23.73
CA SER A 350 -25.86 -35.53 23.13
C SER A 350 -25.67 -35.13 21.67
N LEU A 351 -24.42 -34.87 21.24
CA LEU A 351 -24.12 -34.30 19.92
C LEU A 351 -23.87 -35.38 18.85
N THR A 352 -24.60 -35.27 17.75
CA THR A 352 -24.36 -36.04 16.52
C THR A 352 -23.17 -35.47 15.72
N ARG A 353 -22.61 -36.28 14.83
CA ARG A 353 -21.57 -35.86 13.86
C ARG A 353 -22.04 -34.67 13.00
N ASN A 354 -23.32 -34.63 12.64
CA ASN A 354 -23.87 -33.59 11.77
C ASN A 354 -24.09 -32.27 12.53
N GLU A 355 -24.51 -32.31 13.80
CA GLU A 355 -24.51 -31.14 14.69
C GLU A 355 -23.10 -30.56 14.87
N ILE A 356 -22.08 -31.40 15.08
CA ILE A 356 -20.68 -30.94 15.25
C ILE A 356 -20.15 -30.31 13.95
N VAL A 357 -20.40 -30.91 12.79
CA VAL A 357 -20.01 -30.35 11.49
C VAL A 357 -20.72 -29.01 11.25
N ALA A 358 -22.03 -28.92 11.51
CA ALA A 358 -22.79 -27.69 11.36
C ALA A 358 -22.33 -26.59 12.31
N PHE A 359 -22.02 -26.92 13.57
CA PHE A 359 -21.50 -26.01 14.57
C PHE A 359 -20.16 -25.38 14.15
N ILE A 360 -19.17 -26.19 13.74
CA ILE A 360 -17.87 -25.69 13.29
C ILE A 360 -17.99 -24.85 12.00
N ASN A 361 -18.84 -25.25 11.05
CA ASN A 361 -19.10 -24.44 9.86
C ASN A 361 -19.82 -23.12 10.19
N THR A 362 -20.68 -23.10 11.21
CA THR A 362 -21.38 -21.88 11.68
C THR A 362 -20.44 -20.93 12.39
N ILE A 363 -19.51 -21.42 13.21
CA ILE A 363 -18.40 -20.63 13.78
C ILE A 363 -17.57 -20.00 12.66
N ALA A 364 -17.22 -20.77 11.62
CA ALA A 364 -16.49 -20.27 10.46
C ALA A 364 -17.27 -19.19 9.71
N LYS A 365 -18.55 -19.44 9.39
CA LYS A 365 -19.44 -18.49 8.70
C LYS A 365 -19.52 -17.15 9.43
N MET A 366 -19.79 -17.15 10.72
CA MET A 366 -19.87 -15.90 11.51
C MET A 366 -18.51 -15.19 11.59
N SER A 367 -17.40 -15.92 11.68
CA SER A 367 -16.05 -15.36 11.63
C SER A 367 -15.68 -14.75 10.27
N GLU A 368 -16.22 -15.29 9.17
CA GLU A 368 -16.08 -14.72 7.83
C GLU A 368 -16.98 -13.48 7.67
N SER A 369 -18.27 -13.55 8.02
CA SER A 369 -19.18 -12.40 7.93
C SER A 369 -18.67 -11.20 8.75
N MET A 370 -18.08 -11.42 9.94
CA MET A 370 -17.44 -10.37 10.76
C MET A 370 -16.24 -9.67 10.08
N LYS A 371 -15.63 -10.28 9.05
CA LYS A 371 -14.62 -9.65 8.18
C LYS A 371 -15.29 -8.99 6.97
N GLU A 372 -16.27 -9.67 6.36
CA GLU A 372 -17.02 -9.16 5.21
C GLU A 372 -17.64 -7.78 5.50
N VAL A 373 -18.11 -7.50 6.73
CA VAL A 373 -18.60 -6.15 7.09
C VAL A 373 -17.53 -5.07 6.93
N ARG A 374 -16.28 -5.34 7.36
CA ARG A 374 -15.16 -4.39 7.25
C ARG A 374 -14.82 -4.13 5.79
N GLU A 375 -14.71 -5.22 5.03
CA GLU A 375 -14.31 -5.18 3.63
C GLU A 375 -15.38 -4.49 2.75
N LEU A 376 -16.67 -4.79 2.98
CA LEU A 376 -17.78 -4.18 2.24
C LEU A 376 -17.95 -2.71 2.58
N ALA A 377 -17.85 -2.31 3.86
CA ALA A 377 -17.90 -0.91 4.23
C ALA A 377 -16.72 -0.12 3.64
N HIS A 378 -15.50 -0.63 3.77
CA HIS A 378 -14.31 0.02 3.19
C HIS A 378 -14.44 0.19 1.66
N LEU A 379 -14.93 -0.83 0.94
CA LEU A 379 -15.20 -0.73 -0.49
C LEU A 379 -16.28 0.33 -0.80
N TYR A 380 -17.35 0.40 0.00
CA TYR A 380 -18.39 1.41 -0.19
C TYR A 380 -17.86 2.83 -0.01
N PHE A 381 -17.01 3.08 0.97
CA PHE A 381 -16.47 4.43 1.16
C PHE A 381 -15.46 4.81 0.07
N LEU A 382 -14.73 3.86 -0.51
CA LEU A 382 -13.94 4.06 -1.74
C LEU A 382 -14.80 4.31 -3.01
N GLU A 383 -16.01 3.76 -3.07
CA GLU A 383 -16.94 3.97 -4.18
C GLU A 383 -17.72 5.28 -4.03
N SER A 384 -18.18 5.60 -2.82
CA SER A 384 -18.92 6.84 -2.52
C SER A 384 -18.03 8.08 -2.48
N GLU A 385 -16.72 7.98 -2.22
CA GLU A 385 -15.79 9.11 -2.45
C GLU A 385 -15.69 9.52 -3.93
N LYS A 386 -16.10 8.66 -4.88
CA LYS A 386 -16.32 9.06 -6.29
C LYS A 386 -17.73 9.62 -6.50
N PHE A 387 -18.73 8.89 -5.99
CA PHE A 387 -20.17 9.17 -6.12
C PHE A 387 -20.60 10.49 -5.44
N VAL A 388 -19.71 11.16 -4.68
CA VAL A 388 -19.99 12.42 -3.94
C VAL A 388 -19.48 13.68 -4.68
N SER A 389 -19.24 13.61 -6.00
CA SER A 389 -18.78 14.76 -6.80
C SER A 389 -19.84 15.50 -7.64
N GLU A 390 -21.03 14.94 -7.91
CA GLU A 390 -22.03 15.55 -8.82
C GLU A 390 -23.50 15.58 -8.28
N LEU A 391 -23.78 16.20 -7.13
CA LEU A 391 -25.17 16.56 -6.76
C LEU A 391 -25.52 18.05 -6.92
N PRO A 392 -26.78 18.36 -7.29
CA PRO A 392 -27.37 19.67 -7.05
C PRO A 392 -27.98 19.75 -5.64
N VAL A 393 -27.65 20.81 -4.89
CA VAL A 393 -28.26 21.12 -3.59
C VAL A 393 -29.57 21.92 -3.78
N PRO A 394 -30.67 21.59 -3.10
CA PRO A 394 -31.93 22.37 -3.17
C PRO A 394 -31.83 23.82 -2.65
N ASP A 395 -32.73 24.68 -3.11
CA ASP A 395 -32.72 26.15 -2.85
C ASP A 395 -33.03 26.50 -1.36
N PRO A 396 -32.12 27.19 -0.63
CA PRO A 396 -32.30 27.52 0.81
C PRO A 396 -33.39 28.55 1.18
N LYS A 397 -34.51 28.63 0.44
CA LYS A 397 -35.56 29.65 0.65
C LYS A 397 -36.73 29.22 1.53
N GLU A 398 -36.82 27.95 1.88
CA GLU A 398 -37.80 27.46 2.86
C GLU A 398 -37.14 27.20 4.22
N ILE A 399 -37.96 27.15 5.28
CA ILE A 399 -37.53 26.91 6.68
C ILE A 399 -36.68 28.05 7.30
N ASN A 400 -37.27 29.24 7.50
CA ASN A 400 -36.93 30.03 8.69
C ASN A 400 -38.02 31.02 9.18
N THR A 401 -39.00 30.52 9.93
CA THR A 401 -39.82 31.31 10.86
C THR A 401 -40.24 30.45 12.04
N PHE A 402 -40.07 30.94 13.29
CA PHE A 402 -41.04 30.96 14.41
C PHE A 402 -40.33 31.26 15.76
N TYR A 403 -40.18 32.56 16.10
CA TYR A 403 -39.93 33.16 17.44
C TYR A 403 -38.74 32.65 18.32
N GLY A 404 -38.06 33.46 19.13
CA GLY A 404 -38.11 34.89 19.45
C GLY A 404 -37.11 35.16 20.60
N ASP A 405 -36.44 36.32 20.65
CA ASP A 405 -35.11 36.40 21.28
C ASP A 405 -34.81 37.69 22.09
N ASP A 406 -34.10 37.57 23.22
CA ASP A 406 -33.71 38.68 24.12
C ASP A 406 -32.17 38.83 24.16
N PRO A 407 -31.61 40.00 23.79
CA PRO A 407 -30.16 40.19 23.69
C PRO A 407 -29.41 40.22 25.03
N TYR A 408 -30.05 40.43 26.19
CA TYR A 408 -29.34 40.37 27.47
C TYR A 408 -28.95 38.94 27.83
N ARG A 409 -29.84 37.98 27.57
CA ARG A 409 -29.66 36.56 27.90
C ARG A 409 -28.44 35.92 27.23
N HIS A 410 -27.97 36.46 26.10
CA HIS A 410 -26.79 35.95 25.39
C HIS A 410 -25.47 36.51 25.92
N VAL A 411 -25.48 37.68 26.58
CA VAL A 411 -24.28 38.21 27.26
C VAL A 411 -23.93 37.31 28.45
N ASP A 412 -24.93 36.96 29.27
CA ASP A 412 -24.76 36.07 30.41
C ASP A 412 -24.27 34.68 29.97
N ARG A 413 -24.77 34.17 28.84
CA ARG A 413 -24.32 32.93 28.21
C ARG A 413 -22.87 33.00 27.72
N ALA A 414 -22.46 34.12 27.11
CA ALA A 414 -21.08 34.31 26.67
C ALA A 414 -20.14 34.29 27.88
N VAL A 415 -20.43 35.10 28.89
CA VAL A 415 -19.59 35.19 30.11
C VAL A 415 -19.51 33.84 30.82
N ALA A 416 -20.62 33.11 30.97
CA ALA A 416 -20.63 31.78 31.57
C ALA A 416 -19.75 30.77 30.79
N ALA A 417 -19.82 30.77 29.45
CA ALA A 417 -19.02 29.88 28.61
C ALA A 417 -17.52 30.23 28.67
N ILE A 418 -17.17 31.53 28.68
CA ILE A 418 -15.78 32.00 28.77
C ILE A 418 -15.17 31.65 30.14
N SER A 419 -15.88 31.95 31.23
CA SER A 419 -15.39 31.63 32.58
C SER A 419 -15.23 30.14 32.81
N GLU A 420 -16.10 29.28 32.25
CA GLU A 420 -15.95 27.82 32.37
C GLU A 420 -14.78 27.29 31.51
N LEU A 421 -14.51 27.89 30.35
CA LEU A 421 -13.32 27.59 29.54
C LEU A 421 -12.02 28.00 30.25
N ALA A 422 -12.00 29.14 30.94
CA ALA A 422 -10.85 29.57 31.74
C ALA A 422 -10.66 28.70 32.99
N ARG A 423 -11.76 28.38 33.70
CA ARG A 423 -11.78 27.46 34.86
C ARG A 423 -11.36 26.03 34.53
N THR A 424 -11.36 25.66 33.24
CA THR A 424 -10.88 24.36 32.73
C THR A 424 -9.57 24.47 31.96
N GLU A 425 -8.87 25.61 32.05
CA GLU A 425 -7.56 25.89 31.43
C GLU A 425 -7.53 25.72 29.89
N ARG A 426 -8.71 25.76 29.24
CA ARG A 426 -8.87 25.63 27.79
C ARG A 426 -8.62 26.94 27.02
N ILE A 427 -8.46 28.04 27.74
CA ILE A 427 -7.99 29.34 27.27
C ILE A 427 -7.01 29.94 28.29
N SER A 428 -6.06 30.76 27.83
CA SER A 428 -5.18 31.52 28.72
C SER A 428 -5.91 32.67 29.41
N ALA A 429 -5.37 33.17 30.52
CA ALA A 429 -5.92 34.33 31.22
C ALA A 429 -5.99 35.59 30.33
N ASP A 430 -5.03 35.79 29.41
CA ASP A 430 -5.09 36.89 28.45
C ASP A 430 -6.29 36.73 27.50
N ARG A 431 -6.51 35.51 26.98
CA ARG A 431 -7.63 35.18 26.09
C ARG A 431 -8.99 35.22 26.80
N GLU A 432 -9.05 34.89 28.09
CA GLU A 432 -10.24 35.10 28.93
C GLU A 432 -10.62 36.59 28.96
N ASN A 433 -9.65 37.47 29.24
CA ASN A 433 -9.87 38.92 29.30
C ASN A 433 -10.34 39.51 27.95
N GLU A 434 -9.76 39.06 26.83
CA GLU A 434 -10.17 39.44 25.47
C GLU A 434 -11.66 39.11 25.20
N LEU A 435 -12.05 37.86 25.46
CA LEU A 435 -13.42 37.40 25.20
C LEU A 435 -14.43 38.04 26.16
N ILE A 436 -14.07 38.25 27.43
CA ILE A 436 -14.94 38.97 28.39
C ILE A 436 -15.16 40.42 27.97
N ALA A 437 -14.13 41.11 27.47
CA ALA A 437 -14.26 42.49 26.98
C ALA A 437 -15.23 42.58 25.79
N LEU A 438 -15.17 41.64 24.85
CA LEU A 438 -16.10 41.55 23.71
C LEU A 438 -17.54 41.24 24.16
N ALA A 439 -17.73 40.38 25.17
CA ALA A 439 -19.05 40.06 25.70
C ALA A 439 -19.73 41.30 26.32
N PHE A 440 -19.00 42.07 27.12
CA PHE A 440 -19.52 43.32 27.70
C PHE A 440 -19.70 44.45 26.67
N ALA A 441 -18.89 44.49 25.61
CA ALA A 441 -19.09 45.37 24.45
C ALA A 441 -20.31 44.98 23.61
N LYS A 442 -20.92 43.81 23.87
CA LYS A 442 -22.02 43.20 23.11
C LYS A 442 -21.66 42.93 21.65
N ASP A 443 -20.47 42.39 21.41
CA ASP A 443 -20.02 42.01 20.07
C ASP A 443 -21.03 41.04 19.39
N PRO A 444 -21.56 41.37 18.20
CA PRO A 444 -22.58 40.54 17.56
C PRO A 444 -22.12 39.12 17.23
N ALA A 445 -20.86 38.91 16.86
CA ALA A 445 -20.36 37.59 16.51
C ALA A 445 -20.26 36.70 17.76
N LEU A 446 -19.64 37.21 18.84
CA LEU A 446 -19.54 36.49 20.11
C LEU A 446 -20.91 36.20 20.72
N LEU A 447 -21.87 37.12 20.64
CA LEU A 447 -23.24 36.90 21.13
C LEU A 447 -24.04 35.91 20.28
N ILE A 448 -23.79 35.83 18.96
CA ILE A 448 -24.36 34.76 18.11
C ILE A 448 -23.73 33.41 18.48
N LEU A 449 -22.42 33.33 18.71
CA LEU A 449 -21.80 32.10 19.19
C LEU A 449 -22.33 31.70 20.57
N ALA A 450 -22.55 32.65 21.48
CA ALA A 450 -23.14 32.39 22.79
C ALA A 450 -24.61 31.95 22.69
N LYS A 451 -25.37 32.46 21.72
CA LYS A 451 -26.75 32.01 21.47
C LYS A 451 -26.80 30.54 21.03
N HIS A 452 -25.89 30.12 20.15
CA HIS A 452 -25.95 28.81 19.49
C HIS A 452 -25.06 27.73 20.13
N TYR A 453 -23.99 28.09 20.85
CA TYR A 453 -22.96 27.15 21.31
C TYR A 453 -22.56 27.30 22.79
N TYR A 454 -23.17 28.14 23.63
CA TYR A 454 -22.71 28.32 25.03
C TYR A 454 -22.72 27.03 25.89
N THR A 455 -23.49 26.02 25.51
CA THR A 455 -23.49 24.68 26.14
C THR A 455 -22.49 23.71 25.50
N ASP A 456 -22.04 23.99 24.27
CA ASP A 456 -20.96 23.29 23.57
C ASP A 456 -19.70 24.18 23.62
N LEU A 457 -19.05 24.18 24.78
CA LEU A 457 -17.87 24.99 25.05
C LEU A 457 -16.74 24.74 24.04
N SER A 458 -16.70 23.56 23.42
CA SER A 458 -15.72 23.23 22.38
C SER A 458 -16.01 24.01 21.09
N LYS A 459 -17.23 23.96 20.55
CA LYS A 459 -17.59 24.76 19.36
C LYS A 459 -17.62 26.26 19.64
N PHE A 460 -18.04 26.67 20.84
CA PHE A 460 -17.95 28.07 21.26
C PHE A 460 -16.50 28.57 21.24
N LEU A 461 -15.55 27.82 21.82
CA LEU A 461 -14.13 28.13 21.76
C LEU A 461 -13.60 28.13 20.32
N GLU A 462 -13.85 27.06 19.56
CA GLU A 462 -13.40 26.87 18.19
C GLU A 462 -13.82 28.03 17.30
N HIS A 463 -15.13 28.34 17.26
CA HIS A 463 -15.65 29.43 16.45
C HIS A 463 -15.25 30.82 16.99
N SER A 464 -14.94 30.97 18.30
CA SER A 464 -14.42 32.24 18.83
C SER A 464 -13.05 32.63 18.28
N LYS A 465 -12.27 31.67 17.75
CA LYS A 465 -11.02 31.94 17.03
C LYS A 465 -11.25 32.75 15.76
N ASN A 466 -12.41 32.57 15.13
CA ASN A 466 -12.78 33.19 13.86
C ASN A 466 -13.43 34.57 14.03
N ILE A 467 -13.53 35.10 15.25
CA ILE A 467 -13.91 36.49 15.50
C ILE A 467 -12.77 37.40 15.05
N ALA A 468 -13.11 38.51 14.38
CA ALA A 468 -12.12 39.40 13.76
C ALA A 468 -11.13 39.96 14.79
N GLY A 469 -9.86 39.55 14.67
CA GLY A 469 -8.77 39.96 15.57
C GLY A 469 -8.25 38.87 16.52
N LEU A 470 -8.73 37.61 16.42
CA LEU A 470 -8.50 36.57 17.44
C LEU A 470 -7.88 35.23 16.95
N ALA A 471 -7.15 35.23 15.82
CA ALA A 471 -6.38 34.09 15.26
C ALA A 471 -4.91 34.51 14.97
N ASP A 472 -3.91 33.63 14.73
CA ASP A 472 -3.94 32.19 14.38
C ASP A 472 -2.60 31.47 14.69
N VAL A 473 -2.58 30.13 14.79
CA VAL A 473 -1.38 29.23 14.75
C VAL A 473 -1.79 27.81 14.29
N SER A 474 -1.05 27.20 13.35
CA SER A 474 -1.43 25.91 12.70
C SER A 474 -0.35 24.79 12.74
N ASP A 475 -0.68 23.67 12.06
CA ASP A 475 0.14 22.52 11.65
C ASP A 475 0.48 21.42 12.71
N GLU A 476 0.16 20.18 12.38
CA GLU A 476 0.48 18.97 13.17
C GLU A 476 1.89 18.42 12.83
N GLU A 477 2.75 18.25 13.83
CA GLU A 477 4.11 17.70 13.65
C GLU A 477 4.17 16.34 12.92
N PRO A 478 5.16 16.13 12.03
CA PRO A 478 5.49 14.82 11.44
C PRO A 478 6.09 13.83 12.46
N ASP A 479 6.30 12.57 12.04
CA ASP A 479 6.98 11.53 12.84
C ASP A 479 8.50 11.58 12.69
N ALA A 480 8.97 11.99 11.51
CA ALA A 480 10.38 12.22 11.23
C ALA A 480 10.58 13.38 10.24
N ILE A 481 11.72 14.06 10.40
CA ILE A 481 12.32 14.88 9.33
C ILE A 481 13.46 14.07 8.72
N VAL A 482 13.50 13.95 7.40
CA VAL A 482 14.55 13.26 6.65
C VAL A 482 15.37 14.29 5.87
N VAL A 483 16.68 14.30 6.08
CA VAL A 483 17.59 15.32 5.54
C VAL A 483 18.45 14.72 4.43
N GLY A 484 18.16 15.09 3.19
CA GLY A 484 18.76 14.55 1.97
C GLY A 484 17.86 13.50 1.31
N SER A 485 17.60 13.66 0.03
CA SER A 485 16.70 12.84 -0.78
C SER A 485 17.42 11.83 -1.69
N GLY A 486 18.66 11.47 -1.33
CA GLY A 486 19.33 10.30 -1.89
C GLY A 486 18.59 8.99 -1.57
N LEU A 487 19.12 7.87 -2.06
CA LEU A 487 18.48 6.56 -1.91
C LEU A 487 18.20 6.19 -0.44
N ALA A 488 19.10 6.56 0.49
CA ALA A 488 18.90 6.34 1.92
C ALA A 488 17.67 7.10 2.47
N GLY A 489 17.55 8.39 2.15
CA GLY A 489 16.43 9.21 2.61
C GLY A 489 15.09 8.80 1.99
N LEU A 490 15.08 8.42 0.71
CA LEU A 490 13.89 7.90 0.05
C LEU A 490 13.48 6.52 0.59
N ALA A 491 14.43 5.63 0.89
CA ALA A 491 14.15 4.32 1.48
C ALA A 491 13.60 4.45 2.92
N ALA A 492 14.20 5.32 3.73
CA ALA A 492 13.72 5.63 5.08
C ALA A 492 12.32 6.25 5.04
N SER A 493 12.10 7.25 4.20
CA SER A 493 10.80 7.89 4.02
C SER A 493 9.74 6.85 3.64
N LEU A 494 10.01 5.99 2.65
CA LEU A 494 9.03 5.02 2.16
C LEU A 494 8.64 3.99 3.23
N LYS A 495 9.59 3.48 4.03
CA LYS A 495 9.29 2.54 5.14
C LYS A 495 8.56 3.18 6.33
N ILE A 496 8.59 4.51 6.47
CA ILE A 496 7.75 5.24 7.44
C ILE A 496 6.33 5.43 6.88
N LEU A 497 6.23 5.85 5.61
CA LEU A 497 4.96 6.10 4.91
C LEU A 497 4.13 4.82 4.71
N ASP A 498 4.79 3.69 4.42
CA ASP A 498 4.18 2.36 4.32
C ASP A 498 3.56 1.87 5.66
N ARG A 499 4.00 2.44 6.78
CA ARG A 499 3.44 2.20 8.13
C ARG A 499 2.47 3.30 8.56
N GLY A 500 2.04 4.15 7.64
CA GLY A 500 1.04 5.21 7.86
C GLY A 500 1.58 6.53 8.42
N GLY A 501 2.90 6.66 8.62
CA GLY A 501 3.51 7.84 9.23
C GLY A 501 3.51 9.09 8.36
N ARG A 502 3.84 10.23 8.97
CA ARG A 502 4.09 11.50 8.28
C ARG A 502 5.57 11.88 8.27
N VAL A 503 6.06 12.32 7.13
CA VAL A 503 7.47 12.69 6.90
C VAL A 503 7.58 14.10 6.33
N ILE A 504 8.56 14.88 6.78
CA ILE A 504 9.06 16.02 5.98
C ILE A 504 10.42 15.61 5.43
N LEU A 505 10.53 15.53 4.09
CA LEU A 505 11.77 15.21 3.39
C LEU A 505 12.34 16.51 2.82
N ILE A 506 13.50 16.93 3.31
CA ILE A 506 14.17 18.14 2.84
C ILE A 506 15.39 17.79 1.99
N GLU A 507 15.56 18.53 0.91
CA GLU A 507 16.68 18.45 -0.03
C GLU A 507 17.18 19.86 -0.29
N LYS A 508 18.51 20.06 -0.25
CA LYS A 508 19.09 21.39 -0.47
C LYS A 508 19.25 21.74 -1.95
N GLU A 509 19.26 20.72 -2.81
CA GLU A 509 19.25 20.86 -4.26
C GLU A 509 17.83 21.04 -4.81
N HIS A 510 17.73 21.65 -5.99
CA HIS A 510 16.49 21.77 -6.76
C HIS A 510 15.88 20.42 -7.21
N ARG A 511 16.63 19.32 -7.11
CA ARG A 511 16.24 18.00 -7.62
C ARG A 511 16.65 16.88 -6.69
N VAL A 512 15.75 15.90 -6.52
CA VAL A 512 15.98 14.77 -5.63
C VAL A 512 17.01 13.76 -6.16
N GLY A 513 17.58 12.97 -5.25
CA GLY A 513 18.37 11.78 -5.57
C GLY A 513 19.89 11.89 -5.41
N GLY A 514 20.44 13.10 -5.29
CA GLY A 514 21.85 13.35 -4.97
C GLY A 514 22.87 12.53 -5.78
N ASN A 515 23.89 11.98 -5.10
CA ASN A 515 24.87 11.09 -5.73
C ASN A 515 24.28 9.73 -6.14
N SER A 516 23.20 9.26 -5.51
CA SER A 516 22.55 7.98 -5.82
C SER A 516 22.00 7.94 -7.25
N ALA A 517 21.41 9.05 -7.72
CA ALA A 517 20.92 9.18 -9.10
C ALA A 517 22.02 9.08 -10.16
N LYS A 518 23.27 9.38 -9.79
CA LYS A 518 24.46 9.31 -10.66
C LYS A 518 25.09 7.90 -10.72
N ALA A 519 24.60 6.94 -9.94
CA ALA A 519 25.19 5.61 -9.85
C ALA A 519 24.96 4.79 -11.14
N SER A 520 26.02 4.23 -11.71
CA SER A 520 25.99 3.57 -13.02
C SER A 520 25.92 2.04 -12.94
N SER A 521 26.77 1.44 -12.11
CA SER A 521 27.13 0.01 -12.25
C SER A 521 26.11 -0.98 -11.66
N GLY A 522 25.33 -0.57 -10.65
CA GLY A 522 24.33 -1.41 -9.97
C GLY A 522 24.47 -1.48 -8.44
N ILE A 523 23.61 -2.30 -7.83
CA ILE A 523 23.50 -2.57 -6.39
C ILE A 523 23.88 -4.02 -6.10
N ASN A 524 24.58 -4.31 -5.00
CA ASN A 524 24.99 -5.68 -4.67
C ASN A 524 23.94 -6.43 -3.84
N ALA A 525 23.75 -7.72 -4.13
CA ALA A 525 23.09 -8.67 -3.23
C ALA A 525 23.61 -10.10 -3.45
N CYS A 526 23.63 -10.92 -2.39
CA CYS A 526 23.95 -12.34 -2.54
C CYS A 526 22.83 -13.09 -3.28
N CYS A 527 23.18 -13.98 -4.21
CA CYS A 527 22.25 -14.79 -5.02
C CYS A 527 22.28 -16.29 -4.66
N PRO A 528 22.02 -16.70 -3.39
CA PRO A 528 22.44 -18.01 -2.86
C PRO A 528 21.75 -19.25 -3.49
N ASN A 529 20.69 -19.06 -4.28
CA ASN A 529 19.91 -20.14 -4.89
C ASN A 529 19.94 -20.14 -6.44
N GLU A 530 20.66 -19.22 -7.08
CA GLU A 530 20.88 -19.27 -8.53
C GLU A 530 22.09 -20.14 -8.86
N SER A 531 21.83 -21.41 -9.21
CA SER A 531 22.80 -22.49 -9.49
C SER A 531 23.80 -22.25 -10.63
N LYS A 532 23.84 -21.02 -11.15
CA LYS A 532 24.69 -20.53 -12.25
C LYS A 532 25.82 -19.61 -11.78
N TYR A 533 25.79 -19.11 -10.53
CA TYR A 533 26.69 -18.04 -10.08
C TYR A 533 27.52 -18.32 -8.81
N ASP A 534 27.17 -19.35 -8.03
CA ASP A 534 27.99 -19.91 -6.92
C ASP A 534 28.37 -18.91 -5.80
N ASP A 535 27.62 -17.81 -5.64
CA ASP A 535 27.90 -16.77 -4.64
C ASP A 535 27.26 -17.08 -3.27
N SER A 536 27.88 -16.63 -2.19
CA SER A 536 27.42 -16.88 -0.82
C SER A 536 27.60 -15.66 0.08
N LEU A 537 26.82 -15.59 1.17
CA LEU A 537 26.93 -14.52 2.17
C LEU A 537 28.34 -14.49 2.81
N GLU A 538 28.99 -15.64 2.95
CA GLU A 538 30.38 -15.73 3.42
C GLU A 538 31.36 -15.18 2.37
N SER A 539 31.20 -15.53 1.09
CA SER A 539 32.03 -15.01 0.00
C SER A 539 31.89 -13.49 -0.13
N PHE A 540 30.66 -12.96 -0.09
CA PHE A 540 30.39 -11.53 -0.15
C PHE A 540 30.85 -10.77 1.11
N LYS A 541 30.71 -11.38 2.30
CA LYS A 541 31.30 -10.84 3.54
C LYS A 541 32.82 -10.77 3.44
N ASN A 542 33.47 -11.84 2.98
CA ASN A 542 34.92 -11.89 2.84
C ASN A 542 35.43 -10.86 1.82
N ASP A 543 34.80 -10.73 0.65
CA ASP A 543 35.12 -9.66 -0.32
C ASP A 543 34.96 -8.26 0.30
N THR A 544 33.91 -8.03 1.10
CA THR A 544 33.66 -6.74 1.76
C THR A 544 34.67 -6.45 2.87
N VAL A 545 35.02 -7.43 3.71
CA VAL A 545 36.05 -7.31 4.76
C VAL A 545 37.44 -7.11 4.16
N ASN A 546 37.78 -7.86 3.11
CA ASN A 546 39.05 -7.69 2.37
C ASN A 546 39.16 -6.30 1.73
N SER A 547 38.04 -5.71 1.32
CA SER A 547 37.96 -4.33 0.84
C SER A 547 38.07 -3.31 1.99
N ALA A 548 37.41 -3.56 3.12
CA ALA A 548 37.40 -2.67 4.29
C ALA A 548 38.71 -2.70 5.11
N GLY A 549 39.55 -3.71 4.92
CA GLY A 549 40.93 -3.73 5.39
C GLY A 549 41.06 -3.73 6.91
N SER A 550 41.84 -2.80 7.43
CA SER A 550 42.14 -2.66 8.85
C SER A 550 41.04 -1.97 9.65
N SER A 551 40.24 -1.10 9.01
CA SER A 551 39.05 -0.46 9.60
C SER A 551 37.76 -1.30 9.44
N ALA A 552 37.85 -2.62 9.25
CA ALA A 552 36.68 -3.48 9.00
C ALA A 552 35.78 -3.66 10.25
N ASN A 553 34.66 -2.93 10.32
CA ASN A 553 33.65 -3.08 11.37
C ASN A 553 32.71 -4.28 11.08
N LEU A 554 33.00 -5.43 11.69
CA LEU A 554 32.28 -6.68 11.41
C LEU A 554 30.75 -6.60 11.66
N PRO A 555 30.23 -6.08 12.79
CA PRO A 555 28.78 -5.91 12.98
C PRO A 555 28.07 -5.11 11.89
N LEU A 556 28.66 -4.00 11.41
CA LEU A 556 28.07 -3.20 10.33
C LEU A 556 28.15 -3.95 8.98
N ILE A 557 29.26 -4.60 8.68
CA ILE A 557 29.42 -5.41 7.46
C ILE A 557 28.49 -6.62 7.43
N GLU A 558 28.28 -7.28 8.58
CA GLU A 558 27.33 -8.40 8.73
C GLU A 558 25.89 -7.94 8.54
N THR A 559 25.52 -6.77 9.05
CA THR A 559 24.21 -6.14 8.81
C THR A 559 24.01 -5.82 7.33
N LEU A 560 24.99 -5.18 6.70
CA LEU A 560 25.01 -4.80 5.28
C LEU A 560 24.84 -6.01 4.34
N VAL A 561 25.63 -7.06 4.55
CA VAL A 561 25.64 -8.27 3.70
C VAL A 561 24.41 -9.13 4.00
N GLY A 562 24.03 -9.28 5.27
CA GLY A 562 22.88 -10.09 5.70
C GLY A 562 21.54 -9.61 5.16
N ARG A 563 21.27 -8.29 5.16
CA ARG A 563 20.03 -7.71 4.58
C ARG A 563 20.11 -7.47 3.07
N SER A 564 21.16 -7.92 2.38
CA SER A 564 21.39 -7.54 0.97
C SER A 564 20.36 -8.07 -0.02
N ALA A 565 19.89 -9.32 0.15
CA ALA A 565 18.81 -9.88 -0.66
C ALA A 565 17.48 -9.14 -0.43
N GLU A 566 17.19 -8.76 0.82
CA GLU A 566 15.98 -8.00 1.18
C GLU A 566 16.00 -6.60 0.55
N ALA A 567 17.14 -5.91 0.56
CA ALA A 567 17.30 -4.60 -0.05
C ALA A 567 17.02 -4.61 -1.57
N VAL A 568 17.46 -5.65 -2.29
CA VAL A 568 17.13 -5.82 -3.72
C VAL A 568 15.67 -6.26 -3.92
N GLY A 569 15.11 -7.08 -3.03
CA GLY A 569 13.69 -7.43 -3.01
C GLY A 569 12.80 -6.18 -2.88
N PHE A 570 13.07 -5.32 -1.89
CA PHE A 570 12.37 -4.04 -1.69
C PHE A 570 12.37 -3.16 -2.93
N LEU A 571 13.50 -2.99 -3.60
CA LEU A 571 13.57 -2.20 -4.85
C LEU A 571 12.77 -2.84 -5.99
N LYS A 572 12.79 -4.16 -6.14
CA LYS A 572 12.03 -4.88 -7.17
C LYS A 572 10.52 -4.86 -6.91
N GLU A 573 10.11 -5.22 -5.70
CA GLU A 573 8.72 -5.54 -5.37
C GLU A 573 7.95 -4.32 -4.87
N ARG A 574 8.54 -3.50 -4.00
CA ARG A 574 7.86 -2.32 -3.42
C ARG A 574 8.01 -1.06 -4.29
N ALA A 575 9.15 -0.88 -4.98
CA ALA A 575 9.37 0.26 -5.86
C ALA A 575 9.13 -0.05 -7.36
N GLY A 576 9.15 -1.32 -7.77
CA GLY A 576 8.93 -1.73 -9.17
C GLY A 576 10.18 -1.60 -10.06
N VAL A 577 11.38 -1.64 -9.49
CA VAL A 577 12.65 -1.50 -10.24
C VAL A 577 13.05 -2.84 -10.86
N ASP A 578 13.33 -2.84 -12.17
CA ASP A 578 14.02 -3.96 -12.80
C ASP A 578 15.48 -4.06 -12.30
N LEU A 579 15.84 -5.23 -11.75
CA LEU A 579 17.19 -5.55 -11.28
C LEU A 579 17.63 -6.94 -11.77
N SER A 580 17.23 -7.28 -13.01
CA SER A 580 17.40 -8.60 -13.64
C SER A 580 18.80 -8.93 -14.17
N LEU A 581 19.63 -7.93 -14.52
CA LEU A 581 20.96 -8.19 -15.07
C LEU A 581 22.02 -8.22 -13.97
N LEU A 582 22.94 -9.20 -14.03
CA LEU A 582 23.97 -9.42 -13.01
C LEU A 582 25.39 -9.21 -13.55
N ALA A 583 26.18 -8.39 -12.85
CA ALA A 583 27.56 -8.05 -13.17
C ALA A 583 28.54 -8.43 -12.03
N GLN A 584 29.83 -8.42 -12.37
CA GLN A 584 30.96 -8.57 -11.46
C GLN A 584 31.86 -7.34 -11.63
N LEU A 585 32.22 -6.71 -10.52
CA LEU A 585 33.05 -5.50 -10.49
C LEU A 585 34.43 -5.79 -9.86
N GLY A 586 35.30 -4.78 -9.84
CA GLY A 586 36.66 -4.92 -9.30
C GLY A 586 36.67 -5.29 -7.81
N GLY A 587 37.44 -6.32 -7.45
CA GLY A 587 37.49 -6.87 -6.08
C GLY A 587 36.36 -7.83 -5.69
N HIS A 588 35.51 -8.27 -6.63
CA HIS A 588 34.45 -9.26 -6.35
C HIS A 588 34.88 -10.67 -6.80
N SER A 589 34.74 -11.66 -5.92
CA SER A 589 34.92 -13.07 -6.24
C SER A 589 33.83 -13.60 -7.21
N HIS A 590 32.58 -13.13 -7.09
CA HIS A 590 31.44 -13.59 -7.91
C HIS A 590 30.66 -12.44 -8.59
N LYS A 591 29.80 -12.80 -9.55
CA LYS A 591 28.75 -11.90 -10.07
C LYS A 591 27.68 -11.71 -9.00
N ARG A 592 27.47 -10.46 -8.57
CA ARG A 592 26.46 -10.10 -7.56
C ARG A 592 25.90 -8.67 -7.66
N THR A 593 26.34 -7.90 -8.65
CA THR A 593 25.91 -6.51 -8.85
C THR A 593 24.71 -6.48 -9.81
N HIS A 594 23.52 -6.28 -9.26
CA HIS A 594 22.27 -6.16 -9.98
C HIS A 594 22.11 -4.80 -10.67
N ARG A 595 21.61 -4.80 -11.91
CA ARG A 595 21.32 -3.61 -12.71
C ARG A 595 20.09 -3.84 -13.62
N PRO A 596 19.38 -2.78 -14.05
CA PRO A 596 18.21 -2.90 -14.92
C PRO A 596 18.58 -3.32 -16.37
N SER A 597 17.64 -4.01 -17.03
CA SER A 597 17.71 -4.39 -18.46
C SER A 597 17.62 -3.18 -19.38
N ASN A 598 16.89 -2.12 -19.00
CA ASN A 598 16.90 -0.80 -19.65
C ASN A 598 17.49 0.29 -18.73
N GLY A 599 17.72 1.51 -19.21
CA GLY A 599 18.20 2.62 -18.38
C GLY A 599 19.56 2.46 -17.68
N MET A 600 19.79 3.32 -16.66
CA MET A 600 20.99 3.38 -15.82
C MET A 600 20.62 3.17 -14.35
N ALA A 601 21.35 2.32 -13.62
CA ALA A 601 20.89 1.76 -12.34
C ALA A 601 20.43 2.81 -11.30
N GLY A 602 21.23 3.83 -11.02
CA GLY A 602 20.89 4.89 -10.06
C GLY A 602 19.72 5.76 -10.50
N ALA A 603 19.59 6.02 -11.81
CA ALA A 603 18.48 6.81 -12.36
C ALA A 603 17.16 6.04 -12.26
N GLU A 604 17.13 4.77 -12.67
CA GLU A 604 15.93 3.92 -12.56
C GLU A 604 15.49 3.73 -11.11
N ILE A 605 16.45 3.43 -10.21
CA ILE A 605 16.17 3.26 -8.78
C ILE A 605 15.61 4.56 -8.17
N ILE A 606 16.22 5.71 -8.41
CA ILE A 606 15.75 6.98 -7.85
C ILE A 606 14.42 7.41 -8.45
N TYR A 607 14.20 7.25 -9.76
CA TYR A 607 12.92 7.58 -10.39
C TYR A 607 11.77 6.72 -9.84
N ALA A 608 11.98 5.42 -9.69
CA ALA A 608 11.00 4.51 -9.08
C ALA A 608 10.74 4.83 -7.60
N MET A 609 11.79 5.07 -6.81
CA MET A 609 11.67 5.46 -5.40
C MET A 609 10.96 6.82 -5.23
N GLN A 610 11.30 7.80 -6.06
CA GLN A 610 10.61 9.10 -6.09
C GLN A 610 9.13 8.91 -6.45
N LYS A 611 8.81 8.11 -7.47
CA LYS A 611 7.44 7.79 -7.88
C LYS A 611 6.67 7.02 -6.79
N ALA A 612 7.33 6.17 -6.01
CA ALA A 612 6.73 5.46 -4.88
C ALA A 612 6.44 6.39 -3.70
N VAL A 613 7.37 7.29 -3.36
CA VAL A 613 7.23 8.27 -2.26
C VAL A 613 6.24 9.38 -2.61
N LYS A 614 6.28 9.95 -3.83
CA LYS A 614 5.39 11.05 -4.24
C LYS A 614 3.89 10.70 -4.24
N LYS A 615 3.53 9.42 -4.29
CA LYS A 615 2.12 8.99 -4.10
C LYS A 615 1.53 9.52 -2.79
N PHE A 616 2.34 9.64 -1.75
CA PHE A 616 1.94 10.10 -0.42
C PHE A 616 1.88 11.64 -0.27
N GLU A 617 2.31 12.42 -1.27
CA GLU A 617 2.15 13.89 -1.26
C GLU A 617 0.66 14.26 -1.30
N LYS A 618 -0.14 13.55 -2.12
CA LYS A 618 -1.60 13.73 -2.21
C LYS A 618 -2.34 13.49 -0.88
N ASP A 619 -1.83 12.59 -0.06
CA ASP A 619 -2.40 12.23 1.24
C ASP A 619 -2.09 13.27 2.35
N GLY A 620 -1.21 14.24 2.08
CA GLY A 620 -0.59 15.08 3.12
C GLY A 620 0.38 14.30 4.03
N LYS A 621 0.76 13.07 3.68
CA LYS A 621 1.63 12.21 4.48
C LYS A 621 3.13 12.51 4.25
N ILE A 622 3.52 13.02 3.09
CA ILE A 622 4.86 13.59 2.91
C ILE A 622 4.80 15.02 2.37
N LYS A 623 5.61 15.90 2.98
CA LYS A 623 5.99 17.20 2.42
C LYS A 623 7.43 17.10 1.92
N ILE A 624 7.65 17.21 0.61
CA ILE A 624 8.99 17.29 0.03
C ILE A 624 9.35 18.77 -0.16
N MET A 625 10.48 19.19 0.39
CA MET A 625 10.99 20.56 0.28
C MET A 625 12.36 20.50 -0.42
N VAL A 626 12.39 20.87 -1.71
CA VAL A 626 13.63 21.11 -2.47
C VAL A 626 14.18 22.51 -2.18
N ASP A 627 15.39 22.82 -2.64
CA ASP A 627 16.04 24.13 -2.44
C ASP A 627 16.09 24.55 -0.94
N THR A 628 16.14 23.55 -0.05
CA THR A 628 15.94 23.65 1.41
C THR A 628 17.14 23.05 2.16
N LYS A 629 18.07 23.91 2.57
CA LYS A 629 19.26 23.52 3.32
C LYS A 629 18.98 23.47 4.83
N ALA A 630 19.16 22.29 5.44
CA ALA A 630 19.31 22.18 6.89
C ALA A 630 20.61 22.86 7.34
N THR A 631 20.53 23.64 8.42
CA THR A 631 21.67 24.43 8.93
C THR A 631 22.14 23.98 10.31
N LYS A 632 21.23 23.53 11.19
CA LYS A 632 21.56 23.12 12.57
C LYS A 632 20.49 22.20 13.16
N LEU A 633 20.87 21.25 14.00
CA LEU A 633 19.93 20.38 14.73
C LEU A 633 19.43 21.08 16.01
N VAL A 634 18.17 20.86 16.36
CA VAL A 634 17.53 21.40 17.58
C VAL A 634 17.44 20.29 18.63
N GLN A 635 17.99 20.53 19.82
CA GLN A 635 18.05 19.57 20.92
C GLN A 635 17.36 20.12 22.17
N GLU A 636 16.48 19.34 22.79
CA GLU A 636 15.75 19.67 24.02
C GLU A 636 15.80 18.47 24.98
N ASN A 637 16.10 18.71 26.26
CA ASN A 637 16.27 17.69 27.30
C ASN A 637 17.24 16.53 26.93
N GLY A 638 18.18 16.78 26.01
CA GLY A 638 19.14 15.80 25.49
C GLY A 638 18.69 15.05 24.23
N SER A 639 17.40 15.09 23.87
CA SER A 639 16.90 14.53 22.61
C SER A 639 16.98 15.55 21.48
N VAL A 640 17.33 15.11 20.27
CA VAL A 640 17.03 15.88 19.06
C VAL A 640 15.52 15.87 18.84
N VAL A 641 14.97 17.03 18.48
CA VAL A 641 13.52 17.29 18.35
C VAL A 641 13.17 18.13 17.11
N GLY A 642 14.12 18.34 16.20
CA GLY A 642 13.94 19.17 15.02
C GLY A 642 15.24 19.68 14.41
N LEU A 643 15.11 20.61 13.46
CA LEU A 643 16.23 21.32 12.84
C LEU A 643 15.86 22.74 12.41
N GLU A 644 16.86 23.61 12.34
CA GLU A 644 16.86 24.90 11.67
C GLU A 644 17.18 24.72 10.18
N TYR A 645 16.52 25.46 9.30
CA TYR A 645 16.72 25.41 7.85
C TYR A 645 16.67 26.79 7.19
N THR A 646 17.23 26.87 5.99
CA THR A 646 17.18 28.02 5.08
C THR A 646 16.74 27.55 3.70
N THR A 647 15.81 28.25 3.05
CA THR A 647 15.45 28.00 1.64
C THR A 647 15.99 29.08 0.73
N GLU A 648 16.32 28.69 -0.51
CA GLU A 648 16.66 29.63 -1.58
C GLU A 648 15.42 29.85 -2.47
N LYS A 649 14.99 31.11 -2.61
CA LYS A 649 13.85 31.50 -3.44
C LYS A 649 14.31 32.07 -4.77
N ALA A 650 13.44 31.99 -5.78
CA ALA A 650 13.68 32.53 -7.13
C ALA A 650 13.80 34.06 -7.20
N ASP A 651 13.74 34.78 -6.08
CA ASP A 651 13.95 36.22 -5.92
C ASP A 651 15.17 36.58 -5.05
N ASP A 652 16.05 35.60 -4.78
CA ASP A 652 17.21 35.70 -3.87
C ASP A 652 16.86 36.12 -2.42
N SER A 653 15.60 35.95 -1.97
CA SER A 653 15.21 36.18 -0.57
C SER A 653 15.27 34.89 0.26
N PRO A 654 16.29 34.69 1.11
CA PRO A 654 16.39 33.47 1.92
C PRO A 654 15.36 33.49 3.05
N GLU A 655 14.51 32.45 3.10
CA GLU A 655 13.59 32.24 4.23
C GLU A 655 14.22 31.23 5.20
N SER A 656 14.24 31.60 6.49
CA SER A 656 14.79 30.75 7.56
C SER A 656 13.67 30.28 8.49
N GLY A 657 13.69 29.00 8.86
CA GLY A 657 12.66 28.41 9.71
C GLY A 657 13.16 27.28 10.60
N VAL A 658 12.25 26.72 11.39
CA VAL A 658 12.49 25.54 12.24
C VAL A 658 11.44 24.49 11.93
N LEU A 659 11.88 23.25 11.69
CA LEU A 659 11.01 22.08 11.62
C LEU A 659 11.11 21.30 12.94
N ARG A 660 9.99 20.81 13.47
CA ARG A 660 9.94 19.97 14.67
C ARG A 660 9.46 18.55 14.33
N ALA A 661 10.08 17.56 14.96
CA ALA A 661 9.72 16.15 14.85
C ALA A 661 10.40 15.35 15.99
N PRO A 662 9.81 14.25 16.47
CA PRO A 662 10.45 13.40 17.49
C PRO A 662 11.65 12.61 16.97
N ASN A 663 11.89 12.59 15.65
CA ASN A 663 13.04 11.95 15.02
C ASN A 663 13.60 12.83 13.88
N VAL A 664 14.93 12.87 13.75
CA VAL A 664 15.63 13.40 12.58
C VAL A 664 16.53 12.32 12.00
N ILE A 665 16.40 12.07 10.69
CA ILE A 665 17.22 11.10 9.94
C ILE A 665 18.16 11.88 9.01
N LEU A 666 19.46 11.76 9.24
CA LEU A 666 20.49 12.29 8.36
C LEU A 666 20.76 11.30 7.22
N ALA A 667 20.55 11.74 5.98
CA ALA A 667 20.80 11.00 4.74
C ALA A 667 21.53 11.87 3.70
N THR A 668 22.33 12.84 4.17
CA THR A 668 22.88 13.96 3.38
C THR A 668 23.98 13.60 2.39
N GLY A 669 24.44 12.35 2.39
CA GLY A 669 25.65 11.94 1.67
C GLY A 669 26.95 12.45 2.30
N GLY A 670 28.07 12.18 1.62
CA GLY A 670 29.43 12.51 2.09
C GLY A 670 29.92 13.92 1.74
N PHE A 671 31.24 14.13 1.91
CA PHE A 671 31.93 15.42 1.80
C PHE A 671 32.93 15.51 0.62
N ALA A 672 32.87 14.60 -0.35
CA ALA A 672 33.89 14.46 -1.39
C ALA A 672 34.00 15.65 -2.38
N ALA A 673 33.04 16.58 -2.37
CA ALA A 673 33.01 17.76 -3.25
C ALA A 673 33.34 19.09 -2.56
N ASP A 674 33.38 19.16 -1.22
CA ASP A 674 33.81 20.39 -0.54
C ASP A 674 35.31 20.67 -0.81
N ARG A 675 35.63 21.94 -1.00
CA ARG A 675 36.97 22.48 -1.32
C ARG A 675 37.35 23.68 -0.46
N THR A 676 36.53 24.05 0.53
CA THR A 676 36.83 25.11 1.49
C THR A 676 37.95 24.70 2.46
N ASP A 677 38.68 25.67 3.00
CA ASP A 677 39.80 25.41 3.93
C ASP A 677 39.35 24.80 5.28
N ASN A 678 38.06 24.92 5.62
CA ASN A 678 37.46 24.33 6.83
C ASN A 678 36.82 22.96 6.58
N SER A 679 36.81 22.48 5.34
CA SER A 679 36.16 21.22 4.94
C SER A 679 36.73 19.99 5.64
N PHE A 680 35.93 18.93 5.75
CA PHE A 680 36.44 17.61 6.20
C PHE A 680 37.59 17.13 5.31
N LEU A 681 37.55 17.41 4.00
CA LEU A 681 38.63 17.09 3.08
C LEU A 681 39.91 17.88 3.42
N ALA A 682 39.82 19.19 3.69
CA ALA A 682 40.97 20.00 4.11
C ALA A 682 41.54 19.58 5.48
N LYS A 683 40.67 19.22 6.43
CA LYS A 683 41.05 18.82 7.79
C LYS A 683 41.69 17.42 7.85
N HIS A 684 41.18 16.46 7.07
CA HIS A 684 41.58 15.05 7.18
C HIS A 684 42.45 14.55 6.01
N ARG A 685 42.30 15.11 4.80
CA ARG A 685 43.02 14.70 3.57
C ARG A 685 43.39 15.91 2.68
N PRO A 686 44.14 16.91 3.21
CA PRO A 686 44.42 18.17 2.51
C PRO A 686 45.15 18.01 1.17
N GLU A 687 45.85 16.90 0.96
CA GLU A 687 46.53 16.59 -0.29
C GLU A 687 45.54 16.26 -1.44
N LEU A 688 44.34 15.80 -1.11
CA LEU A 688 43.29 15.49 -2.09
C LEU A 688 42.47 16.70 -2.55
N LEU A 689 42.64 17.88 -1.93
CA LEU A 689 41.86 19.08 -2.25
C LEU A 689 41.95 19.51 -3.72
N SER A 690 43.06 19.27 -4.41
CA SER A 690 43.21 19.59 -5.84
C SER A 690 42.67 18.52 -6.79
N MET A 691 42.25 17.35 -6.27
CA MET A 691 41.76 16.25 -7.09
C MET A 691 40.28 16.48 -7.49
N ALA A 692 39.97 16.27 -8.77
CA ALA A 692 38.61 16.36 -9.29
C ALA A 692 37.70 15.27 -8.68
N ALA A 693 36.40 15.54 -8.59
CA ALA A 693 35.40 14.64 -8.00
C ALA A 693 34.41 14.09 -9.02
N THR A 694 33.72 13.00 -8.65
CA THR A 694 32.52 12.47 -9.35
C THR A 694 31.24 12.65 -8.54
N ALA A 695 31.36 13.04 -7.27
CA ALA A 695 30.26 13.54 -6.47
C ALA A 695 29.72 14.86 -7.05
N GLY A 696 28.46 15.20 -6.78
CA GLY A 696 27.97 16.55 -7.03
C GLY A 696 28.47 17.55 -6.02
N ASP A 697 28.49 18.82 -6.40
CA ASP A 697 29.06 19.93 -5.63
C ASP A 697 28.33 20.13 -4.28
N PHE A 698 27.08 19.64 -4.19
CA PHE A 698 26.31 19.47 -2.96
C PHE A 698 26.91 18.53 -1.91
N SER A 699 27.89 17.69 -2.26
CA SER A 699 28.47 16.67 -1.36
C SER A 699 29.50 17.31 -0.41
N THR A 700 28.99 18.04 0.58
CA THR A 700 29.78 18.91 1.48
C THR A 700 29.88 18.43 2.93
N GLY A 701 29.21 17.32 3.29
CA GLY A 701 29.22 16.81 4.68
C GLY A 701 28.39 17.61 5.68
N ASP A 702 27.47 18.47 5.24
CA ASP A 702 26.63 19.33 6.10
C ASP A 702 25.99 18.55 7.28
N GLY A 703 25.51 17.33 7.04
CA GLY A 703 24.94 16.47 8.09
C GLY A 703 25.95 16.01 9.15
N ILE A 704 27.20 15.77 8.77
CA ILE A 704 28.28 15.41 9.70
C ILE A 704 28.60 16.62 10.59
N SER A 705 28.69 17.82 10.01
CA SER A 705 28.88 19.07 10.75
C SER A 705 27.79 19.25 11.81
N MET A 706 26.51 19.24 11.40
CA MET A 706 25.38 19.41 12.32
C MET A 706 25.33 18.35 13.44
N ALA A 707 25.70 17.10 13.15
CA ALA A 707 25.75 16.04 14.16
C ALA A 707 26.92 16.23 15.14
N THR A 708 28.11 16.57 14.64
CA THR A 708 29.29 16.81 15.50
C THR A 708 29.15 18.06 16.38
N GLU A 709 28.38 19.07 15.98
CA GLU A 709 28.01 20.20 16.85
C GLU A 709 27.19 19.79 18.09
N LEU A 710 26.46 18.67 18.03
CA LEU A 710 25.77 18.06 19.18
C LEU A 710 26.62 17.00 19.91
N GLY A 711 27.89 16.83 19.54
CA GLY A 711 28.78 15.83 20.15
C GLY A 711 28.63 14.40 19.62
N ALA A 712 28.03 14.22 18.43
CA ALA A 712 28.06 12.93 17.74
C ALA A 712 29.50 12.51 17.43
N GLY A 713 29.81 11.24 17.68
CA GLY A 713 31.07 10.63 17.30
C GLY A 713 31.22 10.52 15.78
N THR A 714 32.47 10.51 15.31
CA THR A 714 32.81 10.22 13.91
C THR A 714 33.91 9.18 13.83
N VAL A 715 33.93 8.43 12.73
CA VAL A 715 34.91 7.38 12.47
C VAL A 715 35.36 7.44 11.01
N ASP A 716 36.60 7.01 10.74
CA ASP A 716 37.16 6.84 9.39
C ASP A 716 37.18 8.11 8.49
N LEU A 717 37.12 9.33 9.04
CA LEU A 717 37.02 10.58 8.23
C LEU A 717 38.20 10.82 7.26
N GLU A 718 39.35 10.19 7.48
CA GLU A 718 40.47 10.19 6.53
C GLU A 718 40.33 9.18 5.39
N LYS A 719 39.39 8.23 5.48
CA LYS A 719 39.09 7.22 4.46
C LYS A 719 38.20 7.84 3.36
N VAL A 720 38.85 8.53 2.42
CA VAL A 720 38.23 9.03 1.17
C VAL A 720 38.68 8.15 -0.01
N GLN A 721 37.72 7.54 -0.72
CA GLN A 721 38.00 6.72 -1.89
C GLN A 721 38.20 7.55 -3.15
N ILE A 722 39.34 7.31 -3.78
CA ILE A 722 39.63 7.66 -5.16
C ILE A 722 39.04 6.53 -6.05
N HIS A 723 38.16 6.88 -6.98
CA HIS A 723 37.80 5.98 -8.08
C HIS A 723 38.87 6.12 -9.18
N PRO A 724 39.39 5.01 -9.74
CA PRO A 724 40.47 5.08 -10.73
C PRO A 724 40.05 5.78 -12.04
N THR A 725 38.76 5.73 -12.39
CA THR A 725 38.29 6.16 -13.71
C THR A 725 37.13 7.17 -13.63
N GLY A 726 37.45 8.46 -13.71
CA GLY A 726 36.54 9.52 -14.15
C GLY A 726 36.90 9.97 -15.56
N TRP A 727 35.92 10.22 -16.43
CA TRP A 727 36.16 10.70 -17.79
C TRP A 727 36.74 12.12 -17.79
N VAL A 728 37.76 12.33 -18.61
CA VAL A 728 38.27 13.66 -18.97
C VAL A 728 37.55 14.10 -20.24
N ASP A 729 36.72 15.14 -20.16
CA ASP A 729 36.11 15.73 -21.36
C ASP A 729 37.19 16.43 -22.20
N PRO A 730 37.39 16.08 -23.49
CA PRO A 730 38.37 16.75 -24.34
C PRO A 730 38.12 18.26 -24.53
N LYS A 731 36.91 18.75 -24.25
CA LYS A 731 36.52 20.17 -24.33
C LYS A 731 36.75 20.92 -23.02
N ASP A 732 36.72 20.23 -21.88
CA ASP A 732 37.09 20.76 -20.57
C ASP A 732 37.89 19.72 -19.74
N PRO A 733 39.18 19.53 -20.08
CA PRO A 733 40.05 18.63 -19.34
C PRO A 733 40.26 19.07 -17.88
N THR A 734 40.07 20.36 -17.60
CA THR A 734 40.28 21.03 -16.31
C THR A 734 39.12 20.96 -15.33
N ASN A 735 37.90 20.58 -15.77
CA ASN A 735 36.71 20.61 -14.91
C ASN A 735 36.93 19.90 -13.56
N PRO A 736 36.65 20.52 -12.40
CA PRO A 736 36.78 19.87 -11.10
C PRO A 736 35.72 18.79 -10.84
N SER A 737 34.65 18.74 -11.64
CA SER A 737 33.63 17.68 -11.63
C SER A 737 33.75 16.82 -12.90
N LYS A 738 33.93 15.51 -12.75
CA LYS A 738 34.05 14.56 -13.86
C LYS A 738 32.86 13.61 -13.91
N VAL A 739 32.46 13.24 -15.13
CA VAL A 739 31.51 12.14 -15.34
C VAL A 739 32.18 10.82 -14.96
N LEU A 740 31.58 10.04 -14.08
CA LEU A 740 32.10 8.73 -13.68
C LEU A 740 32.20 7.80 -14.91
N ALA A 741 33.41 7.30 -15.19
CA ALA A 741 33.60 6.20 -16.14
C ALA A 741 33.35 4.89 -15.38
N ALA A 742 32.17 4.31 -15.58
CA ALA A 742 31.64 3.23 -14.76
C ALA A 742 32.64 2.08 -14.59
N GLU A 743 32.73 1.53 -13.38
CA GLU A 743 33.54 0.33 -13.10
C GLU A 743 33.13 -0.88 -13.96
N LEU A 744 31.87 -0.91 -14.40
CA LEU A 744 31.37 -1.84 -15.41
C LEU A 744 32.23 -1.84 -16.69
N MET A 745 32.76 -0.70 -17.14
CA MET A 745 33.56 -0.61 -18.36
C MET A 745 34.83 -1.47 -18.28
N ARG A 746 35.43 -1.58 -17.09
CA ARG A 746 36.52 -2.54 -16.81
C ARG A 746 35.98 -3.96 -16.65
N GLY A 747 34.84 -4.12 -15.96
CA GLY A 747 34.16 -5.42 -15.74
C GLY A 747 33.65 -6.15 -16.99
N VAL A 748 33.42 -5.45 -18.10
CA VAL A 748 33.09 -6.04 -19.42
C VAL A 748 34.31 -6.33 -20.29
N GLY A 749 35.51 -5.85 -19.90
CA GLY A 749 36.76 -6.12 -20.61
C GLY A 749 37.63 -4.91 -20.96
N GLY A 750 37.21 -3.69 -20.63
CA GLY A 750 37.99 -2.49 -20.91
C GLY A 750 39.33 -2.48 -20.18
N ILE A 751 40.43 -2.30 -20.93
CA ILE A 751 41.80 -2.26 -20.42
C ILE A 751 42.25 -0.82 -20.14
N LEU A 752 43.16 -0.66 -19.19
CA LEU A 752 43.80 0.62 -18.87
C LEU A 752 45.20 0.67 -19.45
N VAL A 753 45.47 1.71 -20.23
CA VAL A 753 46.71 1.88 -21.00
C VAL A 753 47.26 3.29 -20.74
N ASN A 754 48.56 3.39 -20.48
CA ASN A 754 49.23 4.68 -20.25
C ASN A 754 49.63 5.36 -21.58
N ASP A 755 50.12 6.59 -21.49
CA ASP A 755 50.53 7.42 -22.64
C ASP A 755 51.68 6.82 -23.48
N SER A 756 52.36 5.77 -22.96
CA SER A 756 53.34 4.97 -23.71
C SER A 756 52.73 3.78 -24.48
N GLY A 757 51.40 3.67 -24.52
CA GLY A 757 50.68 2.58 -25.18
C GLY A 757 50.74 1.23 -24.44
N GLN A 758 51.06 1.21 -23.15
CA GLN A 758 51.27 -0.02 -22.36
C GLN A 758 50.24 -0.21 -21.24
N ARG A 759 49.78 -1.45 -21.04
CA ARG A 759 49.05 -1.88 -19.82
C ARG A 759 49.97 -1.78 -18.60
N PHE A 760 49.39 -1.49 -17.43
CA PHE A 760 50.15 -1.25 -16.20
C PHE A 760 49.54 -1.85 -14.92
N CYS A 761 48.36 -2.47 -14.96
CA CYS A 761 47.69 -3.04 -13.78
C CYS A 761 46.67 -4.14 -14.12
N ASN A 762 46.25 -4.93 -13.12
CA ASN A 762 45.02 -5.73 -13.21
C ASN A 762 43.79 -4.82 -13.05
N GLU A 763 43.05 -4.60 -14.13
CA GLU A 763 41.91 -3.66 -14.19
C GLU A 763 40.69 -4.11 -13.38
N LEU A 764 40.68 -5.36 -12.89
CA LEU A 764 39.65 -5.94 -12.00
C LEU A 764 40.10 -5.99 -10.53
N GLY A 765 41.23 -5.38 -10.18
CA GLY A 765 41.60 -5.16 -8.79
C GLY A 765 40.66 -4.19 -8.06
N THR A 766 40.87 -4.01 -6.75
CA THR A 766 40.12 -3.03 -5.96
C THR A 766 40.39 -1.60 -6.44
N ARG A 767 39.45 -0.69 -6.16
CA ARG A 767 39.57 0.74 -6.54
C ARG A 767 40.85 1.38 -6.01
N ALA A 768 41.19 1.10 -4.76
CA ALA A 768 42.45 1.51 -4.14
C ALA A 768 43.68 0.99 -4.91
N TYR A 769 43.73 -0.30 -5.27
CA TYR A 769 44.84 -0.87 -6.06
C TYR A 769 44.97 -0.23 -7.44
N VAL A 770 43.87 -0.10 -8.19
CA VAL A 770 43.93 0.47 -9.55
C VAL A 770 44.31 1.95 -9.49
N ALA A 771 43.77 2.71 -8.54
CA ALA A 771 44.13 4.11 -8.34
C ALA A 771 45.60 4.28 -7.93
N ASP A 772 46.12 3.48 -7.00
CA ASP A 772 47.54 3.46 -6.62
C ASP A 772 48.47 3.17 -7.81
N MET A 773 48.14 2.19 -8.64
CA MET A 773 48.89 1.88 -9.87
C MET A 773 48.83 3.01 -10.92
N MET A 774 47.76 3.81 -10.93
CA MET A 774 47.66 5.02 -11.76
C MET A 774 48.50 6.16 -11.18
N LEU A 775 48.35 6.49 -9.89
CA LEU A 775 49.10 7.55 -9.22
C LEU A 775 50.62 7.30 -9.22
N LYS A 776 51.06 6.03 -9.26
CA LYS A 776 52.48 5.61 -9.47
C LYS A 776 53.10 6.03 -10.81
N HIS A 777 52.35 6.67 -11.71
CA HIS A 777 52.93 7.36 -12.88
C HIS A 777 53.44 8.78 -12.55
N ASN A 778 53.12 9.33 -11.37
CA ASN A 778 53.83 10.46 -10.77
C ASN A 778 55.04 9.92 -9.98
N SER A 779 56.24 10.46 -10.25
CA SER A 779 57.49 9.97 -9.63
C SER A 779 57.57 10.20 -8.13
N ILE A 780 57.05 11.32 -7.61
CA ILE A 780 57.04 11.62 -6.17
C ILE A 780 56.13 10.63 -5.45
N TYR A 781 54.94 10.35 -5.99
CA TYR A 781 54.04 9.34 -5.44
C TYR A 781 54.64 7.93 -5.53
N ALA A 782 55.32 7.59 -6.64
CA ALA A 782 55.97 6.29 -6.81
C ALA A 782 57.10 6.03 -5.80
N GLU A 783 57.84 7.07 -5.40
CA GLU A 783 58.92 6.98 -4.40
C GLU A 783 58.42 7.04 -2.95
N THR A 784 57.34 7.76 -2.67
CA THR A 784 56.90 8.08 -1.29
C THR A 784 55.60 7.42 -0.84
N GLY A 785 54.71 7.04 -1.77
CA GLY A 785 53.33 6.64 -1.48
C GLY A 785 52.41 7.78 -1.03
N VAL A 786 52.88 9.04 -1.06
CA VAL A 786 52.14 10.23 -0.61
C VAL A 786 51.82 11.10 -1.83
N TRP A 787 50.56 11.55 -1.94
CA TRP A 787 50.16 12.46 -3.00
C TRP A 787 50.52 13.91 -2.66
N ASP A 788 50.92 14.68 -3.68
CA ASP A 788 51.22 16.10 -3.55
C ASP A 788 50.07 16.95 -4.12
N LYS A 789 49.55 17.88 -3.31
CA LYS A 789 48.48 18.81 -3.72
C LYS A 789 48.88 19.65 -4.96
N GLY A 790 50.17 19.95 -5.14
CA GLY A 790 50.69 20.71 -6.26
C GLY A 790 50.90 19.91 -7.55
N SER A 791 50.75 18.58 -7.51
CA SER A 791 51.00 17.70 -8.65
C SER A 791 49.77 17.52 -9.53
N ASN A 792 49.98 17.54 -10.86
CA ASN A 792 48.94 17.16 -11.81
C ASN A 792 48.61 15.67 -11.67
N VAL A 793 47.31 15.33 -11.62
CA VAL A 793 46.83 13.95 -11.60
C VAL A 793 47.03 13.33 -13.00
N PRO A 794 47.66 12.14 -13.13
CA PRO A 794 47.92 11.53 -14.43
C PRO A 794 46.65 11.08 -15.16
N THR A 795 46.70 11.12 -16.49
CA THR A 795 45.65 10.66 -17.40
C THR A 795 46.03 9.34 -18.07
N PHE A 796 45.03 8.57 -18.48
CA PHE A 796 45.18 7.24 -19.09
C PHE A 796 44.11 7.01 -20.16
N SER A 797 44.37 6.08 -21.07
CA SER A 797 43.37 5.59 -22.02
C SER A 797 42.63 4.38 -21.44
N LEU A 798 41.29 4.45 -21.42
CA LEU A 798 40.42 3.29 -21.22
C LEU A 798 39.94 2.82 -22.59
N ILE A 799 40.30 1.59 -22.97
CA ILE A 799 40.10 1.03 -24.32
C ILE A 799 39.24 -0.23 -24.24
N LEU A 800 38.20 -0.32 -25.07
CA LEU A 800 37.34 -1.49 -25.24
C LEU A 800 37.41 -1.99 -26.70
N ALA A 801 37.45 -3.30 -26.91
CA ALA A 801 37.17 -3.90 -28.22
C ALA A 801 35.65 -3.99 -28.47
N SER A 802 35.24 -4.29 -29.70
CA SER A 802 33.83 -4.39 -30.10
C SER A 802 32.99 -5.32 -29.19
N SER A 803 33.55 -6.45 -28.76
CA SER A 803 32.91 -7.42 -27.86
C SER A 803 32.63 -6.85 -26.46
N ALA A 804 33.61 -6.16 -25.85
CA ALA A 804 33.40 -5.43 -24.58
C ALA A 804 32.43 -4.26 -24.74
N ALA A 805 32.45 -3.60 -25.90
CA ALA A 805 31.59 -2.48 -26.18
C ALA A 805 30.11 -2.90 -26.28
N GLU A 806 29.82 -4.09 -26.82
CA GLU A 806 28.46 -4.64 -26.88
C GLU A 806 27.96 -5.08 -25.49
N ASP A 807 28.76 -5.81 -24.70
CA ASP A 807 28.45 -6.14 -23.29
C ASP A 807 28.19 -4.88 -22.44
N GLY A 808 28.86 -3.77 -22.80
CA GLY A 808 28.73 -2.44 -22.22
C GLY A 808 27.74 -1.50 -22.90
N LYS A 809 27.00 -1.94 -23.93
CA LYS A 809 26.43 -1.06 -24.98
C LYS A 809 25.80 0.25 -24.51
N LYS A 810 24.84 0.21 -23.56
CA LYS A 810 24.20 1.44 -23.04
C LYS A 810 25.17 2.50 -22.53
N HIS A 811 26.28 2.07 -21.91
CA HIS A 811 27.30 2.96 -21.38
C HIS A 811 28.18 3.50 -22.52
N VAL A 812 28.52 2.65 -23.49
CA VAL A 812 29.22 3.08 -24.72
C VAL A 812 28.40 4.13 -25.46
N ASP A 813 27.11 3.89 -25.67
CA ASP A 813 26.20 4.83 -26.34
C ASP A 813 26.11 6.17 -25.56
N LEU A 814 25.91 6.12 -24.23
CA LEU A 814 25.85 7.31 -23.36
C LEU A 814 27.15 8.14 -23.39
N TYR A 815 28.31 7.48 -23.24
CA TYR A 815 29.60 8.18 -23.20
C TYR A 815 30.01 8.67 -24.60
N SER A 816 29.65 7.96 -25.66
CA SER A 816 29.86 8.41 -27.05
C SER A 816 28.99 9.60 -27.41
N HIS A 817 27.71 9.59 -27.02
CA HIS A 817 26.81 10.74 -27.19
C HIS A 817 27.30 11.98 -26.43
N LYS A 818 27.93 11.80 -25.26
CA LYS A 818 28.59 12.88 -24.52
C LYS A 818 29.94 13.34 -25.12
N GLY A 819 30.51 12.60 -26.08
CA GLY A 819 31.84 12.89 -26.65
C GLY A 819 33.00 12.52 -25.72
N LEU A 820 32.77 11.65 -24.73
CA LEU A 820 33.76 11.18 -23.76
C LEU A 820 34.42 9.85 -24.19
N LEU A 821 33.82 9.16 -25.16
CA LEU A 821 34.27 7.89 -25.71
C LEU A 821 34.18 7.95 -27.24
N MET A 822 35.27 7.59 -27.92
CA MET A 822 35.41 7.69 -29.37
C MET A 822 35.40 6.30 -30.00
N LYS A 823 34.56 6.09 -31.03
CA LYS A 823 34.63 4.92 -31.91
C LYS A 823 35.80 5.08 -32.88
N LEU A 824 36.67 4.08 -32.97
CA LEU A 824 37.90 4.08 -33.77
C LEU A 824 37.98 2.76 -34.54
N GLU A 825 38.11 2.83 -35.87
CA GLU A 825 38.09 1.64 -36.74
C GLU A 825 39.52 1.27 -37.17
N GLY A 826 39.98 0.09 -36.73
CA GLY A 826 41.34 -0.40 -36.95
C GLY A 826 42.40 0.16 -35.99
N ILE A 827 43.50 -0.58 -35.88
CA ILE A 827 44.62 -0.28 -34.97
C ILE A 827 45.28 1.08 -35.26
N ASP A 828 45.36 1.50 -36.52
CA ASP A 828 45.97 2.78 -36.91
C ASP A 828 45.15 3.99 -36.43
N ALA A 829 43.82 3.87 -36.39
CA ALA A 829 42.94 4.89 -35.83
C ALA A 829 43.09 5.00 -34.31
N LEU A 830 43.20 3.84 -33.62
CA LEU A 830 43.48 3.81 -32.19
C LEU A 830 44.84 4.44 -31.86
N ALA A 831 45.89 4.05 -32.58
CA ALA A 831 47.24 4.58 -32.42
C ALA A 831 47.31 6.09 -32.66
N SER A 832 46.63 6.57 -33.71
CA SER A 832 46.54 8.00 -34.05
C SER A 832 45.79 8.81 -32.97
N TRP A 833 44.71 8.27 -32.41
CA TRP A 833 43.97 8.92 -31.32
C TRP A 833 44.77 8.94 -30.01
N MET A 834 45.49 7.87 -29.70
CA MET A 834 46.39 7.78 -28.55
C MET A 834 47.69 8.59 -28.69
N ASN A 835 48.04 9.02 -29.91
CA ASN A 835 49.35 9.61 -30.24
C ASN A 835 50.54 8.69 -29.88
N VAL A 836 50.45 7.40 -30.25
CA VAL A 836 51.51 6.39 -30.06
C VAL A 836 51.80 5.61 -31.35
N ASP A 837 52.96 4.97 -31.45
CA ASP A 837 53.27 4.07 -32.57
C ASP A 837 52.28 2.89 -32.63
N ALA A 838 51.72 2.62 -33.80
CA ALA A 838 50.75 1.54 -34.01
C ALA A 838 51.29 0.17 -33.57
N SER A 839 52.57 -0.12 -33.83
CA SER A 839 53.25 -1.35 -33.39
C SER A 839 53.28 -1.52 -31.87
N THR A 840 53.31 -0.42 -31.11
CA THR A 840 53.38 -0.45 -29.64
C THR A 840 52.04 -0.84 -29.04
N ILE A 841 50.96 -0.15 -29.42
CA ILE A 841 49.61 -0.51 -28.97
C ILE A 841 49.16 -1.88 -29.52
N GLN A 842 49.55 -2.22 -30.76
CA GLN A 842 49.35 -3.57 -31.33
C GLN A 842 50.01 -4.65 -30.47
N SER A 843 51.26 -4.43 -30.02
CA SER A 843 51.98 -5.37 -29.16
C SER A 843 51.29 -5.55 -27.80
N THR A 844 50.80 -4.46 -27.20
CA THR A 844 50.03 -4.50 -25.94
C THR A 844 48.74 -5.32 -26.08
N LEU A 845 47.98 -5.13 -27.17
CA LEU A 845 46.73 -5.88 -27.40
C LEU A 845 46.98 -7.36 -27.71
N ILE A 846 48.01 -7.68 -28.50
CA ILE A 846 48.43 -9.06 -28.76
C ILE A 846 48.90 -9.74 -27.46
N GLN A 847 49.65 -9.02 -26.61
CA GLN A 847 50.06 -9.57 -25.32
C GLN A 847 48.86 -9.86 -24.41
N TYR A 848 47.90 -8.93 -24.29
CA TYR A 848 46.68 -9.15 -23.50
C TYR A 848 45.87 -10.38 -23.94
N LYS A 849 45.79 -10.63 -25.25
CA LYS A 849 45.18 -11.84 -25.83
C LYS A 849 45.98 -13.12 -25.53
N ASN A 850 47.31 -13.02 -25.51
CA ASN A 850 48.18 -14.13 -25.09
C ASN A 850 48.06 -14.41 -23.59
N ASP A 851 47.95 -13.36 -22.75
CA ASP A 851 47.76 -13.48 -21.30
C ASP A 851 46.45 -14.25 -21.00
N ASP A 852 45.35 -13.91 -21.69
CA ASP A 852 44.07 -14.64 -21.69
C ASP A 852 44.25 -16.11 -22.11
N SER A 853 44.80 -16.34 -23.30
CA SER A 853 44.96 -17.68 -23.89
C SER A 853 45.80 -18.64 -23.04
N ASN A 854 46.70 -18.11 -22.19
CA ASN A 854 47.55 -18.89 -21.29
C ASN A 854 47.09 -18.87 -19.82
N GLY A 855 46.15 -17.98 -19.45
CA GLY A 855 45.74 -17.74 -18.06
C GLY A 855 46.79 -17.06 -17.18
N ILE A 856 47.74 -16.31 -17.78
CA ILE A 856 48.90 -15.72 -17.06
C ILE A 856 49.03 -14.23 -17.41
N ASP A 857 48.50 -13.36 -16.56
CA ASP A 857 48.69 -11.90 -16.62
C ASP A 857 49.80 -11.45 -15.67
N LYS A 858 50.62 -10.50 -16.14
CA LYS A 858 51.75 -9.91 -15.40
C LYS A 858 51.38 -9.27 -14.05
N TRP A 859 50.11 -8.89 -13.85
CA TRP A 859 49.57 -8.26 -12.64
C TRP A 859 48.53 -9.14 -11.92
N GLY A 860 48.42 -10.42 -12.28
CA GLY A 860 47.51 -11.37 -11.62
C GLY A 860 46.04 -11.23 -12.01
N LYS A 861 45.71 -10.67 -13.18
CA LYS A 861 44.36 -10.75 -13.75
C LYS A 861 43.99 -12.22 -14.07
N THR A 862 42.90 -12.71 -13.50
CA THR A 862 42.44 -14.11 -13.65
C THR A 862 41.18 -14.27 -14.50
N SER A 863 40.50 -13.16 -14.85
CA SER A 863 39.31 -13.17 -15.70
C SER A 863 39.46 -12.13 -16.80
N TYR A 864 39.31 -12.58 -18.04
CA TYR A 864 39.39 -11.77 -19.24
C TYR A 864 38.01 -11.76 -19.91
N ARG A 865 37.64 -10.61 -20.45
CA ARG A 865 36.45 -10.36 -21.27
C ARG A 865 36.83 -9.29 -22.29
N GLY A 866 36.03 -9.11 -23.33
CA GLY A 866 36.27 -8.05 -24.30
C GLY A 866 37.59 -8.15 -25.07
N VAL A 867 38.13 -9.35 -25.23
CA VAL A 867 39.42 -9.56 -25.90
C VAL A 867 39.28 -9.21 -27.39
N PRO A 868 40.22 -8.46 -27.98
CA PRO A 868 40.18 -8.11 -29.40
C PRO A 868 40.20 -9.32 -30.35
N THR A 869 39.60 -9.15 -31.51
CA THR A 869 39.58 -10.14 -32.61
C THR A 869 40.97 -10.41 -33.22
N GLU A 870 41.06 -11.50 -33.98
CA GLU A 870 42.30 -11.93 -34.68
C GLU A 870 42.94 -10.84 -35.56
N ASN A 871 42.13 -9.99 -36.19
CA ASN A 871 42.59 -8.97 -37.13
C ASN A 871 42.29 -7.57 -36.59
N LEU A 872 43.25 -7.03 -35.84
CA LEU A 872 43.19 -5.70 -35.22
C LEU A 872 43.01 -4.54 -36.23
N ASN A 873 43.19 -4.77 -37.53
CA ASN A 873 42.92 -3.78 -38.57
C ASN A 873 41.43 -3.71 -38.95
N ASN A 874 40.67 -4.77 -38.68
CA ASN A 874 39.22 -4.85 -38.87
C ASN A 874 38.44 -4.69 -37.55
N GLU A 875 39.13 -4.59 -36.42
CA GLU A 875 38.54 -4.39 -35.09
C GLU A 875 37.94 -2.98 -34.96
N THR A 876 36.84 -2.88 -34.19
CA THR A 876 36.32 -1.57 -33.76
C THR A 876 36.67 -1.37 -32.29
N PHE A 877 37.51 -0.37 -32.04
CA PHE A 877 37.83 0.06 -30.69
C PHE A 877 36.91 1.20 -30.24
N TYR A 878 36.66 1.26 -28.93
CA TYR A 878 36.06 2.42 -28.27
C TYR A 878 37.06 2.89 -27.21
N ALA A 879 37.54 4.13 -27.32
CA ALA A 879 38.60 4.66 -26.46
C ALA A 879 38.26 6.05 -25.91
N GLY A 880 38.62 6.31 -24.66
CA GLY A 880 38.39 7.59 -23.99
C GLY A 880 39.37 7.83 -22.86
N THR A 881 39.64 9.11 -22.56
CA THR A 881 40.62 9.51 -21.55
C THR A 881 40.02 9.49 -20.16
N VAL A 882 40.69 8.85 -19.21
CA VAL A 882 40.28 8.74 -17.81
C VAL A 882 41.37 9.20 -16.85
N THR A 883 40.98 9.64 -15.66
CA THR A 883 41.89 10.04 -14.58
C THR A 883 41.34 9.59 -13.21
N PRO A 884 42.19 9.35 -12.19
CA PRO A 884 41.75 9.15 -10.82
C PRO A 884 40.99 10.36 -10.27
N VAL A 885 39.90 10.11 -9.55
CA VAL A 885 38.95 11.13 -9.08
C VAL A 885 38.36 10.79 -7.71
N LEU A 886 38.06 11.78 -6.88
CA LEU A 886 37.34 11.57 -5.62
C LEU A 886 35.91 11.09 -5.89
N HIS A 887 35.44 10.14 -5.08
CA HIS A 887 34.20 9.43 -5.40
C HIS A 887 33.34 9.04 -4.20
N TYR A 888 33.94 8.79 -3.03
CA TYR A 888 33.17 8.36 -1.86
C TYR A 888 33.88 8.67 -0.56
N CYS A 889 33.12 9.01 0.48
CA CYS A 889 33.64 9.06 1.86
C CYS A 889 33.21 7.78 2.59
N MET A 890 34.16 7.00 3.12
CA MET A 890 33.85 5.83 3.96
C MET A 890 33.76 6.21 5.45
N GLY A 891 34.25 7.39 5.81
CA GLY A 891 34.09 7.99 7.12
C GLY A 891 32.94 8.96 7.20
N GLY A 892 32.41 9.11 8.41
CA GLY A 892 31.23 9.90 8.71
C GLY A 892 30.81 9.75 10.16
N ILE A 893 29.52 9.96 10.42
CA ILE A 893 28.89 9.83 11.74
C ILE A 893 28.96 8.38 12.21
N THR A 894 29.35 8.15 13.47
CA THR A 894 29.35 6.83 14.09
C THR A 894 27.92 6.39 14.39
N ILE A 895 27.53 5.21 13.89
CA ILE A 895 26.24 4.57 14.17
C ILE A 895 26.42 3.19 14.82
N ASP A 896 25.36 2.70 15.46
CA ASP A 896 25.22 1.28 15.80
C ASP A 896 24.69 0.45 14.60
N THR A 897 24.47 -0.85 14.80
CA THR A 897 23.82 -1.73 13.81
C THR A 897 22.33 -1.40 13.58
N GLU A 898 21.79 -0.39 14.28
CA GLU A 898 20.40 0.02 14.20
C GLU A 898 20.21 1.36 13.46
N GLY A 899 21.31 2.05 13.14
CA GLY A 899 21.31 3.38 12.51
C GLY A 899 21.06 4.54 13.48
N ASN A 900 21.06 4.28 14.79
CA ASN A 900 21.05 5.34 15.80
C ASN A 900 22.41 6.05 15.78
N VAL A 901 22.43 7.38 15.90
CA VAL A 901 23.69 8.14 16.01
C VAL A 901 24.27 8.00 17.42
N LEU A 902 25.58 7.74 17.51
CA LEU A 902 26.31 7.60 18.76
C LEU A 902 27.13 8.85 19.10
N ASP A 903 27.27 9.18 20.39
CA ASP A 903 28.19 10.21 20.91
C ASP A 903 29.66 9.72 20.92
N GLU A 904 30.60 10.61 21.25
CA GLU A 904 32.03 10.27 21.39
C GLU A 904 32.33 9.14 22.42
N LYS A 905 31.36 8.77 23.25
CA LYS A 905 31.46 7.73 24.29
C LYS A 905 30.63 6.48 23.95
N LEU A 906 30.09 6.40 22.72
CA LEU A 906 29.26 5.32 22.18
C LEU A 906 27.86 5.18 22.83
N ASN A 907 27.31 6.26 23.39
CA ASN A 907 25.90 6.33 23.80
C ASN A 907 25.02 6.81 22.64
N VAL A 908 23.80 6.27 22.51
CA VAL A 908 22.81 6.79 21.54
C VAL A 908 22.42 8.23 21.87
N ILE A 909 22.42 9.10 20.87
CA ILE A 909 21.83 10.44 20.91
C ILE A 909 20.32 10.30 20.61
N PRO A 910 19.41 10.52 21.58
CA PRO A 910 17.99 10.27 21.36
C PRO A 910 17.41 11.15 20.25
N GLY A 911 16.52 10.58 19.44
CA GLY A 911 15.87 11.26 18.32
C GLY A 911 16.76 11.48 17.08
N LEU A 912 18.04 11.09 17.09
CA LEU A 912 18.96 11.29 15.97
C LEU A 912 19.41 9.98 15.33
N HIS A 913 19.16 9.85 14.03
CA HIS A 913 19.43 8.66 13.22
C HIS A 913 20.23 9.03 11.96
N ALA A 914 20.96 8.10 11.37
CA ALA A 914 21.72 8.34 10.14
C ALA A 914 21.82 7.11 9.22
N ALA A 915 21.84 7.32 7.89
CA ALA A 915 21.93 6.26 6.90
C ALA A 915 22.64 6.70 5.59
N GLY A 916 23.41 5.78 4.98
CA GLY A 916 24.17 6.03 3.74
C GLY A 916 25.52 6.73 3.99
N GLU A 917 26.08 7.36 2.95
CA GLU A 917 27.43 7.98 2.91
C GLU A 917 27.68 9.09 3.96
N VAL A 918 26.68 9.50 4.74
CA VAL A 918 26.88 10.38 5.90
C VAL A 918 27.41 9.62 7.14
N THR A 919 27.32 8.28 7.14
CA THR A 919 27.75 7.39 8.23
C THR A 919 29.16 6.83 7.97
N GLY A 920 29.87 6.51 9.05
CA GLY A 920 31.23 5.95 8.99
C GLY A 920 31.31 4.47 9.37
N GLY A 921 32.42 3.82 9.01
CA GLY A 921 32.79 2.49 9.50
C GLY A 921 32.16 1.30 8.77
N VAL A 922 31.09 1.49 7.99
CA VAL A 922 30.45 0.42 7.19
C VAL A 922 31.39 -0.18 6.14
N HIS A 923 32.33 0.62 5.61
CA HIS A 923 33.22 0.24 4.49
C HIS A 923 34.72 0.30 4.81
N GLY A 924 35.11 0.74 6.00
CA GLY A 924 36.52 0.86 6.43
C GLY A 924 37.45 1.56 5.42
N ASP A 925 38.62 0.96 5.17
CA ASP A 925 39.69 1.52 4.34
C ASP A 925 39.31 1.76 2.87
N ASN A 926 38.43 0.92 2.29
CA ASN A 926 37.98 1.06 0.90
C ASN A 926 36.61 0.42 0.68
N ARG A 927 35.66 1.17 0.12
CA ARG A 927 34.36 0.63 -0.30
C ARG A 927 34.43 -0.25 -1.56
N LEU A 928 33.77 -1.41 -1.51
CA LEU A 928 33.57 -2.30 -2.66
C LEU A 928 32.59 -1.72 -3.71
N GLY A 929 32.77 -2.05 -4.98
CA GLY A 929 31.87 -1.59 -6.05
C GLY A 929 30.42 -2.02 -5.80
N GLY A 930 29.44 -1.12 -5.94
CA GLY A 930 28.01 -1.44 -5.70
C GLY A 930 27.54 -1.46 -4.24
N ASN A 931 28.44 -1.51 -3.24
CA ASN A 931 28.05 -1.51 -1.82
C ASN A 931 27.40 -0.19 -1.34
N SER A 932 27.57 0.94 -2.04
CA SER A 932 26.97 2.22 -1.62
C SER A 932 25.45 2.27 -1.84
N LEU A 933 24.94 1.72 -2.95
CA LEU A 933 23.49 1.60 -3.14
C LEU A 933 22.91 0.57 -2.18
N LEU A 934 23.65 -0.51 -1.88
CA LEU A 934 23.26 -1.51 -0.91
C LEU A 934 23.13 -0.91 0.50
N GLU A 935 24.15 -0.18 0.97
CA GLU A 935 24.13 0.53 2.26
C GLU A 935 22.98 1.53 2.34
N CYS A 936 22.80 2.36 1.30
CA CYS A 936 21.71 3.33 1.25
C CYS A 936 20.36 2.65 1.42
N THR A 937 20.11 1.55 0.70
CA THR A 937 18.85 0.81 0.87
C THR A 937 18.77 0.14 2.24
N VAL A 938 19.78 -0.63 2.68
CA VAL A 938 19.74 -1.40 3.94
C VAL A 938 19.54 -0.50 5.15
N TYR A 939 20.41 0.50 5.35
CA TYR A 939 20.31 1.38 6.52
C TYR A 939 19.14 2.35 6.39
N GLY A 940 18.80 2.78 5.17
CA GLY A 940 17.60 3.57 4.92
C GLY A 940 16.32 2.81 5.32
N THR A 941 16.13 1.57 4.86
CA THR A 941 14.97 0.77 5.25
C THR A 941 14.99 0.41 6.73
N LEU A 942 16.16 0.09 7.30
CA LEU A 942 16.30 -0.31 8.70
C LEU A 942 15.91 0.83 9.66
N VAL A 943 16.43 2.04 9.44
CA VAL A 943 16.01 3.22 10.23
C VAL A 943 14.52 3.51 9.99
N GLY A 944 14.10 3.49 8.72
CA GLY A 944 12.71 3.74 8.33
C GLY A 944 11.69 2.73 8.88
N GLU A 945 12.11 1.53 9.27
CA GLU A 945 11.30 0.53 9.99
C GLU A 945 11.18 0.83 11.48
N LYS A 946 12.23 1.40 12.09
CA LYS A 946 12.35 1.58 13.54
C LYS A 946 11.74 2.87 14.06
N ILE A 947 11.64 3.92 13.25
CA ILE A 947 10.96 5.17 13.63
C ILE A 947 9.54 4.88 14.15
N PRO A 948 9.18 5.29 15.37
CA PRO A 948 7.80 5.22 15.85
C PRO A 948 6.86 6.09 15.01
N VAL A 949 5.72 5.55 14.60
CA VAL A 949 4.67 6.28 13.87
C VAL A 949 3.56 6.67 14.83
N ARG A 950 3.21 7.97 14.89
CA ARG A 950 2.05 8.46 15.65
C ARG A 950 0.77 8.16 14.87
N THR A 951 -0.16 7.43 15.47
CA THR A 951 -1.55 7.35 15.01
C THR A 951 -2.18 8.75 15.05
N ARG A 952 -2.64 9.27 13.90
CA ARG A 952 -3.27 10.59 13.78
C ARG A 952 -4.65 10.46 13.15
N THR A 953 -5.66 10.98 13.84
CA THR A 953 -6.97 11.29 13.24
C THR A 953 -6.79 12.45 12.25
N LYS A 954 -7.41 12.38 11.06
CA LYS A 954 -7.25 13.42 10.03
C LYS A 954 -8.12 14.64 10.35
N SER A 955 -7.48 15.72 10.78
CA SER A 955 -7.98 17.08 10.53
C SER A 955 -7.55 17.55 9.14
N SER A 956 -8.41 18.27 8.41
CA SER A 956 -8.15 18.71 7.03
C SER A 956 -8.49 20.19 6.82
N ALA A 957 -7.45 21.02 6.73
CA ALA A 957 -7.57 22.41 6.31
C ALA A 957 -6.33 22.88 5.55
N VAL A 958 -6.45 23.08 4.24
CA VAL A 958 -5.64 24.04 3.48
C VAL A 958 -6.59 24.76 2.52
N SER A 959 -6.52 26.08 2.48
CA SER A 959 -7.37 26.93 1.65
C SER A 959 -6.82 27.11 0.23
N ALA A 960 -7.71 27.34 -0.73
CA ALA A 960 -7.33 27.56 -2.11
C ALA A 960 -6.83 28.99 -2.34
N ALA A 961 -5.70 29.14 -3.04
CA ALA A 961 -5.46 30.31 -3.89
C ALA A 961 -6.27 30.12 -5.19
N LYS A 962 -7.11 31.10 -5.53
CA LYS A 962 -7.96 31.05 -6.73
C LYS A 962 -7.15 31.43 -7.97
N ASP A 963 -7.55 30.86 -9.10
CA ASP A 963 -7.55 31.62 -10.35
C ASP A 963 -9.00 31.91 -10.79
N SER A 964 -9.14 32.85 -11.72
CA SER A 964 -10.39 33.38 -12.27
C SER A 964 -10.47 33.01 -13.75
N HIS A 965 -11.64 32.72 -14.35
CA HIS A 965 -12.76 33.65 -14.46
C HIS A 965 -14.03 32.96 -15.00
N THR A 966 -15.20 33.55 -14.69
CA THR A 966 -16.47 33.49 -15.45
C THR A 966 -16.94 32.14 -16.00
N SER A 967 -17.97 31.60 -15.35
CA SER A 967 -18.92 30.71 -16.01
C SER A 967 -19.67 31.40 -17.17
N LYS A 968 -20.02 30.61 -18.18
CA LYS A 968 -21.33 30.70 -18.84
C LYS A 968 -22.04 29.36 -18.67
N ALA A 969 -23.36 29.40 -18.55
CA ALA A 969 -24.18 28.24 -18.23
C ALA A 969 -24.38 27.32 -19.45
N ALA A 970 -24.85 26.10 -19.17
CA ALA A 970 -25.10 25.06 -20.14
C ALA A 970 -26.04 25.50 -21.29
N GLU A 971 -25.70 25.05 -22.49
CA GLU A 971 -26.69 24.67 -23.50
C GLU A 971 -26.70 23.14 -23.59
N SER A 972 -27.85 22.54 -23.86
CA SER A 972 -27.97 21.09 -24.06
C SER A 972 -27.56 20.71 -25.49
N SER A 973 -26.58 19.83 -25.65
CA SER A 973 -26.36 19.14 -26.92
C SER A 973 -27.13 17.81 -26.93
N TYR A 974 -28.25 17.80 -27.66
CA TYR A 974 -28.52 16.63 -28.51
C TYR A 974 -27.25 16.38 -29.33
N LEU A 975 -26.79 15.12 -29.46
CA LEU A 975 -25.68 14.81 -30.38
C LEU A 975 -26.03 15.37 -31.76
N ARG A 976 -25.14 16.20 -32.29
CA ARG A 976 -25.42 17.05 -33.45
C ARG A 976 -25.78 16.18 -34.65
N GLU A 977 -26.95 16.42 -35.26
CA GLU A 977 -27.27 15.86 -36.57
C GLU A 977 -26.40 16.55 -37.63
N ILE A 978 -25.33 15.89 -38.06
CA ILE A 978 -24.41 16.36 -39.10
C ILE A 978 -24.79 15.66 -40.41
N SER A 979 -24.96 16.39 -41.52
CA SER A 979 -25.24 15.74 -42.82
C SER A 979 -23.94 15.29 -43.49
N MET A 980 -24.02 14.29 -44.38
CA MET A 980 -22.85 13.88 -45.20
C MET A 980 -22.25 15.03 -46.01
N GLU A 981 -23.04 16.05 -46.36
CA GLU A 981 -22.54 17.23 -47.08
C GLU A 981 -21.66 18.10 -46.16
N GLU A 982 -21.99 18.21 -44.87
CA GLU A 982 -21.13 18.86 -43.88
C GLU A 982 -19.91 18.00 -43.54
N VAL A 983 -20.06 16.69 -43.31
CA VAL A 983 -18.88 15.81 -43.13
C VAL A 983 -17.91 15.99 -44.31
N SER A 984 -18.43 16.08 -45.55
CA SER A 984 -17.62 16.24 -46.75
C SER A 984 -16.82 17.55 -46.86
N THR A 985 -17.03 18.55 -46.00
CA THR A 985 -16.13 19.72 -45.94
C THR A 985 -14.89 19.51 -45.09
N HIS A 986 -14.92 18.56 -44.14
CA HIS A 986 -13.82 18.23 -43.22
C HIS A 986 -13.00 17.07 -43.81
N ASN A 987 -12.28 17.36 -44.90
CA ASN A 987 -11.67 16.37 -45.80
C ASN A 987 -10.14 16.49 -45.95
N THR A 988 -9.46 17.17 -45.03
CA THR A 988 -8.01 17.44 -45.08
C THR A 988 -7.26 16.84 -43.88
N PRO A 989 -5.95 16.57 -43.96
CA PRO A 989 -5.18 16.02 -42.84
C PRO A 989 -5.30 16.82 -41.54
N GLU A 990 -5.39 18.15 -41.65
CA GLU A 990 -5.49 19.10 -40.53
C GLU A 990 -6.94 19.39 -40.08
N ASP A 991 -7.94 18.76 -40.72
CA ASP A 991 -9.38 18.90 -40.45
C ASP A 991 -10.12 17.69 -41.06
N CYS A 992 -10.13 16.57 -40.32
CA CYS A 992 -10.37 15.21 -40.80
C CYS A 992 -11.52 14.53 -40.06
N TRP A 993 -12.75 14.69 -40.56
CA TRP A 993 -13.92 14.01 -39.99
C TRP A 993 -14.29 12.76 -40.80
N VAL A 994 -14.67 11.69 -40.12
CA VAL A 994 -15.13 10.45 -40.74
C VAL A 994 -16.45 10.02 -40.10
N ALA A 995 -17.44 9.71 -40.93
CA ALA A 995 -18.68 9.10 -40.46
C ALA A 995 -18.51 7.57 -40.38
N ILE A 996 -18.81 6.98 -39.23
CA ILE A 996 -18.75 5.54 -39.01
C ILE A 996 -20.00 5.11 -38.24
N HIS A 997 -20.71 4.09 -38.73
CA HIS A 997 -21.93 3.56 -38.14
C HIS A 997 -23.14 4.52 -38.07
N GLY A 998 -23.14 5.60 -38.86
CA GLY A 998 -24.13 6.66 -38.73
C GLY A 998 -23.85 7.61 -37.56
N GLU A 999 -22.60 7.65 -37.09
CA GLU A 999 -22.09 8.61 -36.11
C GLU A 999 -20.86 9.30 -36.72
N VAL A 1000 -20.51 10.52 -36.29
CA VAL A 1000 -19.41 11.29 -36.87
C VAL A 1000 -18.34 11.54 -35.82
N TYR A 1001 -17.10 11.22 -36.18
CA TYR A 1001 -15.91 11.32 -35.33
C TYR A 1001 -14.90 12.29 -35.96
N ASP A 1002 -14.26 13.13 -35.15
CA ASP A 1002 -13.12 13.95 -35.55
C ASP A 1002 -11.84 13.15 -35.29
N LEU A 1003 -11.20 12.65 -36.36
CA LEU A 1003 -10.01 11.79 -36.24
C LEU A 1003 -8.72 12.56 -36.53
N THR A 1004 -8.76 13.90 -36.56
CA THR A 1004 -7.64 14.77 -36.93
C THR A 1004 -6.39 14.52 -36.07
N LEU A 1005 -6.55 14.34 -34.76
CA LEU A 1005 -5.43 14.06 -33.85
C LEU A 1005 -5.00 12.58 -33.88
N PHE A 1006 -5.96 11.66 -33.99
CA PHE A 1006 -5.70 10.22 -33.99
C PHE A 1006 -5.06 9.71 -35.29
N ALA A 1007 -5.23 10.41 -36.42
CA ALA A 1007 -4.75 9.94 -37.72
C ALA A 1007 -3.25 9.62 -37.74
N GLU A 1008 -2.39 10.47 -37.17
CA GLU A 1008 -0.93 10.19 -37.11
C GLU A 1008 -0.56 9.05 -36.14
N GLU A 1009 -1.42 8.74 -35.18
CA GLU A 1009 -1.22 7.64 -34.21
C GLU A 1009 -1.78 6.29 -34.70
N HIS A 1010 -2.59 6.28 -35.77
CA HIS A 1010 -3.22 5.08 -36.30
C HIS A 1010 -2.19 4.05 -36.79
N PRO A 1011 -2.11 2.82 -36.24
CA PRO A 1011 -0.99 1.89 -36.49
C PRO A 1011 -0.72 1.47 -37.95
N PRO A 1012 -1.71 1.39 -38.86
CA PRO A 1012 -1.47 1.20 -40.30
C PRO A 1012 -0.87 2.42 -41.03
N GLY A 1013 -0.89 3.61 -40.41
CA GLY A 1013 -0.48 4.89 -40.98
C GLY A 1013 -1.66 5.80 -41.36
N ALA A 1014 -1.46 7.10 -41.19
CA ALA A 1014 -2.49 8.15 -41.31
C ALA A 1014 -3.23 8.20 -42.65
N GLU A 1015 -2.56 7.89 -43.76
CA GLU A 1015 -3.16 7.82 -45.10
C GLU A 1015 -4.43 6.97 -45.15
N SER A 1016 -4.51 5.90 -44.35
CA SER A 1016 -5.70 5.03 -44.28
C SER A 1016 -6.93 5.69 -43.66
N ILE A 1017 -6.75 6.76 -42.87
CA ILE A 1017 -7.84 7.60 -42.34
C ILE A 1017 -8.04 8.83 -43.24
N TYR A 1018 -6.97 9.44 -43.77
CA TYR A 1018 -7.07 10.54 -44.74
C TYR A 1018 -7.78 10.13 -46.04
N GLU A 1019 -7.64 8.88 -46.50
CA GLU A 1019 -8.44 8.33 -47.61
C GLU A 1019 -9.96 8.28 -47.29
N LEU A 1020 -10.35 8.29 -46.01
CA LEU A 1020 -11.74 8.30 -45.55
C LEU A 1020 -12.22 9.70 -45.09
N ALA A 1021 -11.34 10.70 -45.06
CA ALA A 1021 -11.68 12.06 -44.66
C ALA A 1021 -12.84 12.62 -45.50
N GLY A 1022 -13.84 13.16 -44.81
CA GLY A 1022 -15.07 13.69 -45.37
C GLY A 1022 -16.08 12.66 -45.89
N LYS A 1023 -15.99 11.39 -45.49
CA LYS A 1023 -16.79 10.27 -46.05
C LYS A 1023 -17.42 9.41 -44.97
N ASP A 1024 -18.39 8.59 -45.38
CA ASP A 1024 -18.81 7.43 -44.59
C ASP A 1024 -17.79 6.30 -44.80
N GLY A 1025 -17.04 6.02 -43.74
CA GLY A 1025 -16.03 4.97 -43.67
C GLY A 1025 -16.55 3.63 -43.16
N THR A 1026 -17.85 3.45 -42.89
CA THR A 1026 -18.40 2.27 -42.20
C THR A 1026 -18.03 0.94 -42.84
N GLU A 1027 -18.12 0.82 -44.17
CA GLU A 1027 -17.73 -0.41 -44.89
C GLU A 1027 -16.21 -0.66 -44.84
N ALA A 1028 -15.40 0.39 -44.94
CA ALA A 1028 -13.94 0.30 -44.86
C ALA A 1028 -13.48 -0.07 -43.44
N PHE A 1029 -14.09 0.53 -42.42
CA PHE A 1029 -13.90 0.18 -41.02
C PHE A 1029 -14.22 -1.30 -40.77
N HIS A 1030 -15.35 -1.80 -41.28
CA HIS A 1030 -15.71 -3.23 -41.15
C HIS A 1030 -14.82 -4.22 -41.89
N ALA A 1031 -14.07 -3.79 -42.91
CA ALA A 1031 -13.13 -4.67 -43.59
C ALA A 1031 -11.94 -5.10 -42.70
N VAL A 1032 -11.67 -4.35 -41.61
CA VAL A 1032 -10.50 -4.54 -40.73
C VAL A 1032 -10.78 -4.45 -39.22
N HIS A 1033 -11.90 -3.85 -38.81
CA HIS A 1033 -12.24 -3.56 -37.41
C HIS A 1033 -13.68 -4.00 -37.04
N ASN A 1034 -13.95 -4.10 -35.74
CA ASN A 1034 -15.26 -4.46 -35.21
C ASN A 1034 -15.89 -3.27 -34.46
N LYS A 1035 -17.23 -3.20 -34.39
CA LYS A 1035 -17.94 -2.02 -33.87
C LYS A 1035 -17.50 -1.60 -32.45
N GLY A 1036 -17.23 -2.56 -31.57
CA GLY A 1036 -16.89 -2.28 -30.17
C GLY A 1036 -15.56 -1.53 -29.97
N LEU A 1037 -14.73 -1.42 -31.01
CA LEU A 1037 -13.53 -0.57 -30.96
C LEU A 1037 -13.89 0.93 -30.84
N LEU A 1038 -15.08 1.34 -31.31
CA LEU A 1038 -15.53 2.74 -31.21
C LEU A 1038 -15.98 3.14 -29.80
N ASP A 1039 -16.17 2.17 -28.90
CA ASP A 1039 -16.53 2.44 -27.50
C ASP A 1039 -15.38 3.16 -26.76
N ASP A 1040 -14.13 3.03 -27.25
CA ASP A 1040 -12.93 3.74 -26.74
C ASP A 1040 -12.79 5.17 -27.32
N PHE A 1041 -13.50 5.53 -28.39
CA PHE A 1041 -13.40 6.82 -29.11
C PHE A 1041 -14.62 7.74 -28.86
N GLN A 1042 -15.30 7.59 -27.72
CA GLN A 1042 -16.48 8.42 -27.42
C GLN A 1042 -16.15 9.90 -27.08
N GLU A 1043 -14.89 10.24 -26.80
CA GLU A 1043 -14.45 11.63 -26.60
C GLU A 1043 -14.24 12.36 -27.94
N ASP A 1044 -13.85 11.65 -29.01
CA ASP A 1044 -13.66 12.17 -30.38
C ASP A 1044 -14.98 12.27 -31.18
N LYS A 1045 -16.11 11.90 -30.56
CA LYS A 1045 -17.43 11.76 -31.18
C LYS A 1045 -18.19 13.10 -31.20
N ILE A 1046 -18.19 13.74 -32.36
CA ILE A 1046 -18.73 15.09 -32.56
C ILE A 1046 -20.22 15.14 -32.96
N GLY A 1047 -20.82 14.01 -33.37
CA GLY A 1047 -22.25 13.99 -33.73
C GLY A 1047 -22.82 12.65 -34.18
N ILE A 1048 -24.08 12.68 -34.60
CA ILE A 1048 -24.80 11.59 -35.26
C ILE A 1048 -24.99 11.99 -36.73
N LEU A 1049 -24.74 11.06 -37.65
CA LEU A 1049 -24.94 11.31 -39.07
C LEU A 1049 -26.45 11.36 -39.38
N LYS A 1050 -26.89 12.42 -40.05
CA LYS A 1050 -28.27 12.59 -40.49
C LYS A 1050 -28.56 11.71 -41.72
N ILE A 1051 -29.33 10.64 -41.51
CA ILE A 1051 -29.81 9.67 -42.52
C ILE A 1051 -31.03 10.22 -43.28
#